data_AF-A0A3M7KQX7-F1
#
_entry.id   AF-A0A3M7KQX7-F1
#
_cell.length_a   1.000
_cell.length_b   1.000
_cell.length_c   1.000
_cell.angle_alpha   90.00
_cell.angle_beta   90.00
_cell.angle_gamma   90.00
#
_symmetry.space_group_name_H-M   'P 1'
#
loop_
_entity.id
_entity.type
_entity.pdbx_description
1 polymer ?
#
loop_
_entity_poly.entity_id
_entity_poly.type
_entity_poly.pdbx_seq_one_letter_code
_entity_poly.pdbx_strand_id
1 'polypeptide(L)'
;MSILTPGSVANLKASDAFSEAVTLKVQQLQEGVNGKYKCQFSDGKENISGILTSQVGKRHGAQLKEDDVVCITEANISSIEDSKVLIVAGMDLVGDREPSSPAPAAPKAEAIKPEAATPAPLSRPAASPYGAPASATPINHPTPPSAGWALRNGGATPRTIQPIGALNPYNNNWAIKAKVVSKGQKRRQVDRRFTKNGAATSVFSAELVDDRGTSIEATFWREAADRCYAALEEGRVYTLARGAVKPANKKFSSVRNDYTLHFDAGAEVEPCEDDIDVSQMQAKLDPVPIEQLAAFADKKMTVDLLAVVSSVGPLGSVKRKVDAAELARRDVTLVDQGKKTVTLTLWGPTAEGLGAELESRAAQHPVLSVSACRVSAFNGVSVSTLHRSVLSVDPAGPEADALRAWWAGEGSAAPTTHVGEGLSGAAGRSGAQAASNARLSLADIREQGPTSAGVKPVFSSATATVASINPDQSLYYAANPENNRKVVEQGPGQWYCEYSGTTLPSMVRRYILQAKVVDESGECFVQVFNDQAQELLGMSADDLAALKDAEPSRFLATLKAASWKDWALRVKASAQEYNGEQRQRFALAEIKPLDFAAESRRMLTRLSVCVENTKSCLACNSPSHSRGSAGNMAITPHVDYALDSQLPQEGLMRGVREICRRLLPEWAFLSDADVEVTTVTGGISNALYKAAPTGSLEPVLCRLYGLNTDRFINRDHEVATMQLVSQHGFGTEVLGTFTSGRLEAFLPQKCLSPAQLKDSRIAAAIAVALQRFHSIPAPGPRTTNTPFKRIHEWLDITEGFTFKDAQVQVVVGAPALNSAKQAEFEAFDLADLRRRVQQVERACAAVGSPTVLAHNDLLAGNVMVSDAFLAAGTVAGESTAASPVSTTSARNDMTFIDFEYVDWAPRGYDWGNHFNEYAGFDGDYTQYPSDEEAGAFLRAYLAAEAGVAPAEISADAVADAVAEANLYALASHQYWGAWCFLQAQWSLLDFDYLEYARVRWAECAARSEAFLAAAAQRFPVQEGA
;
A
#
# COMPACT_ATOMS: atom_id res chain seq x y z
N MET A 1 -67.70 3.67 16.97
CA MET A 1 -67.12 4.11 18.27
C MET A 1 -66.69 2.85 19.00
N SER A 2 -65.48 2.70 19.51
CA SER A 2 -64.30 3.59 19.47
C SER A 2 -63.04 2.76 19.17
N ILE A 3 -62.35 3.07 18.07
CA ILE A 3 -61.05 2.45 17.77
C ILE A 3 -59.92 3.38 18.26
N LEU A 4 -60.13 4.71 18.16
CA LEU A 4 -59.20 5.73 18.65
C LEU A 4 -58.97 5.64 20.17
N THR A 5 -57.74 5.91 20.62
CA THR A 5 -57.30 5.86 22.02
C THR A 5 -57.41 7.25 22.70
N PRO A 6 -58.53 7.63 23.35
CA PRO A 6 -58.87 9.06 23.52
C PRO A 6 -58.25 9.68 24.78
N GLY A 7 -57.28 10.57 24.61
CA GLY A 7 -56.37 11.09 25.64
C GLY A 7 -54.91 10.64 25.44
N SER A 8 -54.64 9.77 24.46
CA SER A 8 -53.27 9.36 24.12
C SER A 8 -52.42 10.51 23.62
N VAL A 9 -52.98 11.49 22.90
CA VAL A 9 -52.22 12.64 22.39
C VAL A 9 -51.70 13.53 23.53
N ALA A 10 -52.48 13.71 24.60
CA ALA A 10 -52.04 14.43 25.79
C ALA A 10 -50.86 13.70 26.48
N ASN A 11 -50.94 12.36 26.61
CA ASN A 11 -49.86 11.56 27.17
C ASN A 11 -48.59 11.60 26.30
N LEU A 12 -48.72 11.58 24.97
CA LEU A 12 -47.60 11.70 24.02
C LEU A 12 -46.94 13.09 24.02
N LYS A 13 -47.66 14.14 24.43
CA LYS A 13 -47.07 15.48 24.64
C LYS A 13 -46.35 15.59 25.99
N ALA A 14 -46.79 14.83 26.99
CA ALA A 14 -46.24 14.82 28.35
C ALA A 14 -45.10 13.79 28.57
N SER A 15 -44.86 12.90 27.61
CA SER A 15 -43.81 11.87 27.65
C SER A 15 -42.74 12.11 26.58
N ASP A 16 -41.48 11.85 26.91
CA ASP A 16 -40.37 11.78 25.94
C ASP A 16 -40.21 10.37 25.33
N ALA A 17 -40.96 9.38 25.81
CA ALA A 17 -40.90 8.00 25.34
C ALA A 17 -42.27 7.48 24.87
N PHE A 18 -42.26 6.71 23.77
CA PHE A 18 -43.41 6.00 23.25
C PHE A 18 -43.43 4.56 23.82
N SER A 19 -44.37 4.26 24.71
CA SER A 19 -44.37 3.01 25.49
C SER A 19 -45.38 1.96 25.04
N GLU A 20 -46.48 2.37 24.40
CA GLU A 20 -47.59 1.50 24.01
C GLU A 20 -48.17 1.98 22.67
N ALA A 21 -48.67 1.06 21.85
CA ALA A 21 -49.28 1.39 20.56
C ALA A 21 -50.57 2.21 20.72
N VAL A 22 -50.79 3.19 19.85
CA VAL A 22 -51.93 4.13 19.92
C VAL A 22 -52.70 4.17 18.61
N THR A 23 -54.02 4.15 18.69
CA THR A 23 -54.86 4.34 17.50
C THR A 23 -55.24 5.82 17.38
N LEU A 24 -54.83 6.45 16.29
CA LEU A 24 -55.11 7.85 15.95
C LEU A 24 -55.81 7.96 14.59
N LYS A 25 -56.51 9.07 14.38
CA LYS A 25 -57.17 9.43 13.12
C LYS A 25 -56.30 10.43 12.35
N VAL A 26 -56.14 10.25 11.05
CA VAL A 26 -55.50 11.23 10.17
C VAL A 26 -56.47 12.40 9.94
N GLN A 27 -56.09 13.61 10.35
CA GLN A 27 -56.88 14.84 10.09
C GLN A 27 -56.33 15.67 8.92
N GLN A 28 -55.03 15.65 8.68
CA GLN A 28 -54.40 16.25 7.51
C GLN A 28 -53.25 15.39 7.02
N LEU A 29 -53.03 15.38 5.70
CA LEU A 29 -51.93 14.69 5.03
C LEU A 29 -51.27 15.64 4.01
N GLN A 30 -49.97 15.85 4.14
CA GLN A 30 -49.17 16.64 3.19
C GLN A 30 -47.97 15.82 2.71
N GLU A 31 -47.97 15.51 1.41
CA GLU A 31 -46.84 14.89 0.72
C GLU A 31 -45.73 15.95 0.50
N GLY A 32 -44.53 15.64 0.98
CA GLY A 32 -43.34 16.46 0.79
C GLY A 32 -42.45 15.94 -0.34
N VAL A 33 -41.60 16.83 -0.85
CA VAL A 33 -40.51 16.45 -1.78
C VAL A 33 -39.66 15.34 -1.14
N ASN A 34 -39.15 14.42 -1.97
CA ASN A 34 -38.43 13.20 -1.55
C ASN A 34 -39.30 12.17 -0.78
N GLY A 35 -40.62 12.18 -0.95
CA GLY A 35 -41.52 11.09 -0.52
C GLY A 35 -41.75 10.99 0.99
N LYS A 36 -41.46 12.05 1.74
CA LYS A 36 -41.74 12.16 3.18
C LYS A 36 -43.15 12.72 3.38
N TYR A 37 -44.02 11.99 4.08
CA TYR A 37 -45.37 12.47 4.38
C TYR A 37 -45.40 13.14 5.76
N LYS A 38 -45.89 14.38 5.82
CA LYS A 38 -46.28 15.04 7.07
C LYS A 38 -47.76 14.77 7.32
N CYS A 39 -48.09 14.36 8.54
CA CYS A 39 -49.45 14.07 8.95
C CYS A 39 -49.83 14.92 10.16
N GLN A 40 -51.11 15.26 10.31
CA GLN A 40 -51.67 15.63 11.61
C GLN A 40 -52.55 14.49 12.11
N PHE A 41 -52.19 13.92 13.26
CA PHE A 41 -52.90 12.82 13.89
C PHE A 41 -53.76 13.34 15.05
N SER A 42 -54.89 12.68 15.32
CA SER A 42 -55.84 13.07 16.36
C SER A 42 -56.41 11.87 17.11
N ASP A 43 -56.56 11.97 18.43
CA ASP A 43 -57.27 10.97 19.23
C ASP A 43 -58.78 11.27 19.39
N GLY A 44 -59.27 12.32 18.72
CA GLY A 44 -60.64 12.82 18.85
C GLY A 44 -60.85 13.84 19.96
N LYS A 45 -59.81 14.23 20.70
CA LYS A 45 -59.79 15.35 21.66
C LYS A 45 -58.68 16.35 21.35
N GLU A 46 -57.48 15.86 21.05
CA GLU A 46 -56.32 16.67 20.71
C GLU A 46 -55.64 16.18 19.42
N ASN A 47 -54.88 17.10 18.81
CA ASN A 47 -54.07 16.83 17.62
C ASN A 47 -52.57 16.89 17.95
N ILE A 48 -51.77 16.09 17.23
CA ILE A 48 -50.30 16.11 17.24
C ILE A 48 -49.77 16.06 15.80
N SER A 49 -48.73 16.84 15.52
CA SER A 49 -48.03 16.79 14.24
C SER A 49 -47.16 15.54 14.19
N GLY A 50 -47.09 14.88 13.04
CA GLY A 50 -46.24 13.72 12.84
C GLY A 50 -45.62 13.66 11.46
N ILE A 51 -44.58 12.83 11.32
CA ILE A 51 -43.83 12.62 10.08
C ILE A 51 -43.69 11.12 9.89
N LEU A 52 -44.16 10.60 8.75
CA LEU A 52 -43.89 9.21 8.39
C LEU A 52 -42.42 9.07 7.97
N THR A 53 -41.70 8.13 8.57
CA THR A 53 -40.39 7.70 8.06
C THR A 53 -40.51 7.21 6.62
N SER A 54 -39.42 7.29 5.85
CA SER A 54 -39.41 6.93 4.42
C SER A 54 -39.95 5.52 4.13
N GLN A 55 -39.78 4.58 5.06
CA GLN A 55 -40.25 3.21 4.93
C GLN A 55 -41.78 3.11 5.15
N VAL A 56 -42.33 3.77 6.18
CA VAL A 56 -43.79 3.87 6.40
C VAL A 56 -44.46 4.69 5.30
N GLY A 57 -43.82 5.77 4.84
CA GLY A 57 -44.26 6.60 3.73
C GLY A 57 -44.38 5.81 2.42
N LYS A 58 -43.32 5.10 2.01
CA LYS A 58 -43.35 4.24 0.81
C LYS A 58 -44.36 3.07 0.92
N ARG A 59 -44.63 2.55 2.14
CA ARG A 59 -45.57 1.43 2.35
C ARG A 59 -47.05 1.85 2.44
N HIS A 60 -47.35 2.96 3.12
CA HIS A 60 -48.72 3.37 3.44
C HIS A 60 -49.12 4.78 3.00
N GLY A 61 -48.15 5.69 2.77
CA GLY A 61 -48.43 7.11 2.49
C GLY A 61 -49.30 7.35 1.26
N ALA A 62 -49.05 6.63 0.17
CA ALA A 62 -49.87 6.68 -1.05
C ALA A 62 -51.24 5.97 -0.94
N GLN A 63 -51.53 5.31 0.19
CA GLN A 63 -52.82 4.67 0.47
C GLN A 63 -53.63 5.46 1.52
N LEU A 64 -52.94 6.17 2.42
CA LEU A 64 -53.50 7.01 3.46
C LEU A 64 -54.35 8.15 2.88
N LYS A 65 -55.43 8.47 3.59
CA LYS A 65 -56.32 9.60 3.32
C LYS A 65 -56.62 10.35 4.61
N GLU A 66 -57.09 11.58 4.46
CA GLU A 66 -57.80 12.25 5.55
C GLU A 66 -59.01 11.40 5.95
N ASP A 67 -59.31 11.43 7.24
CA ASP A 67 -60.27 10.58 7.95
C ASP A 67 -59.90 9.09 8.21
N ASP A 68 -58.80 8.56 7.65
CA ASP A 68 -58.35 7.19 7.95
C ASP A 68 -57.95 6.99 9.43
N VAL A 69 -58.08 5.75 9.90
CA VAL A 69 -57.72 5.33 11.26
C VAL A 69 -56.48 4.43 11.21
N VAL A 70 -55.44 4.84 11.94
CA VAL A 70 -54.13 4.17 11.97
C VAL A 70 -53.75 3.76 13.38
N CYS A 71 -53.24 2.54 13.54
CA CYS A 71 -52.57 2.10 14.76
C CYS A 71 -51.08 2.41 14.59
N ILE A 72 -50.58 3.39 15.35
CA ILE A 72 -49.15 3.67 15.42
C ILE A 72 -48.56 2.68 16.40
N THR A 73 -47.73 1.77 15.88
CA THR A 73 -47.13 0.66 16.62
C THR A 73 -45.72 0.98 17.10
N GLU A 74 -44.97 1.78 16.33
CA GLU A 74 -43.65 2.28 16.72
C GLU A 74 -43.48 3.75 16.30
N ALA A 75 -43.08 4.62 17.23
CA ALA A 75 -42.76 6.00 16.94
C ALA A 75 -41.74 6.58 17.95
N ASN A 76 -41.01 7.61 17.54
CA ASN A 76 -40.19 8.44 18.42
C ASN A 76 -40.81 9.82 18.58
N ILE A 77 -40.73 10.37 19.80
CA ILE A 77 -41.29 11.68 20.14
C ILE A 77 -40.15 12.70 20.13
N SER A 78 -40.18 13.66 19.21
CA SER A 78 -39.17 14.71 19.09
C SER A 78 -39.74 16.07 19.49
N SER A 79 -38.87 16.97 19.98
CA SER A 79 -39.22 18.38 20.23
C SER A 79 -38.62 19.24 19.12
N ILE A 80 -39.46 19.98 18.39
CA ILE A 80 -39.05 20.92 17.34
C ILE A 80 -39.77 22.25 17.64
N GLU A 81 -39.02 23.32 17.86
CA GLU A 81 -39.56 24.68 18.11
C GLU A 81 -40.66 24.68 19.20
N ASP A 82 -40.30 24.17 20.38
CA ASP A 82 -41.16 23.94 21.56
C ASP A 82 -42.42 23.08 21.33
N SER A 83 -42.57 22.50 20.13
CA SER A 83 -43.69 21.65 19.74
C SER A 83 -43.29 20.18 19.66
N LYS A 84 -44.11 19.30 20.24
CA LYS A 84 -43.91 17.84 20.15
C LYS A 84 -44.37 17.30 18.80
N VAL A 85 -43.48 16.55 18.13
CA VAL A 85 -43.69 15.95 16.80
C VAL A 85 -43.43 14.44 16.87
N LEU A 86 -44.36 13.66 16.32
CA LEU A 86 -44.33 12.19 16.34
C LEU A 86 -43.70 11.63 15.06
N ILE A 87 -42.49 11.09 15.15
CA ILE A 87 -41.78 10.45 14.02
C ILE A 87 -42.20 8.99 13.98
N VAL A 88 -43.00 8.62 12.98
CA VAL A 88 -43.67 7.31 12.88
C VAL A 88 -42.80 6.31 12.13
N ALA A 89 -42.35 5.28 12.84
CA ALA A 89 -41.47 4.20 12.35
C ALA A 89 -42.23 2.90 12.02
N GLY A 90 -43.34 2.64 12.72
CA GLY A 90 -44.25 1.52 12.52
C GLY A 90 -45.70 1.98 12.66
N MET A 91 -46.53 1.63 11.67
CA MET A 91 -47.92 2.03 11.60
C MET A 91 -48.71 1.05 10.74
N ASP A 92 -49.85 0.60 11.24
CA ASP A 92 -50.79 -0.26 10.53
C ASP A 92 -52.11 0.49 10.24
N LEU A 93 -52.63 0.36 9.03
CA LEU A 93 -53.95 0.90 8.66
C LEU A 93 -55.04 0.00 9.29
N VAL A 94 -55.91 0.55 10.13
CA VAL A 94 -56.95 -0.25 10.82
C VAL A 94 -58.17 -0.44 9.92
N GLY A 95 -58.00 -1.29 8.91
CA GLY A 95 -59.02 -1.57 7.90
C GLY A 95 -60.16 -2.44 8.43
N ASP A 96 -61.36 -1.87 8.52
CA ASP A 96 -62.61 -2.63 8.70
C ASP A 96 -63.35 -2.79 7.37
N ARG A 97 -62.83 -3.69 6.53
CA ARG A 97 -63.55 -4.30 5.39
C ARG A 97 -62.89 -5.60 4.96
N GLU A 98 -63.35 -6.72 5.52
CA GLU A 98 -63.55 -7.97 4.75
C GLU A 98 -64.39 -8.99 5.54
N PRO A 99 -65.25 -9.79 4.89
CA PRO A 99 -65.96 -10.87 5.55
C PRO A 99 -65.09 -12.13 5.68
N SER A 100 -65.01 -12.64 6.91
CA SER A 100 -64.61 -14.01 7.32
C SER A 100 -63.18 -14.53 7.03
N SER A 101 -62.38 -14.63 8.10
CA SER A 101 -62.00 -15.91 8.77
C SER A 101 -61.16 -16.98 8.00
N PRO A 102 -60.28 -17.76 8.67
CA PRO A 102 -59.31 -17.39 9.72
C PRO A 102 -57.92 -18.09 9.63
N ALA A 103 -56.85 -17.38 10.03
CA ALA A 103 -55.56 -17.94 10.53
C ALA A 103 -54.74 -18.85 9.56
N PRO A 104 -53.56 -19.41 9.94
CA PRO A 104 -52.66 -19.10 11.06
C PRO A 104 -51.16 -18.89 10.68
N ALA A 105 -50.37 -18.45 11.67
CA ALA A 105 -48.93 -18.71 11.87
C ALA A 105 -47.86 -18.22 10.85
N ALA A 106 -47.06 -17.22 11.27
CA ALA A 106 -45.70 -17.37 11.85
C ALA A 106 -44.73 -18.46 11.29
N PRO A 107 -43.38 -18.25 11.31
CA PRO A 107 -42.67 -17.38 12.27
C PRO A 107 -41.53 -16.49 11.74
N LYS A 108 -40.97 -15.73 12.69
CA LYS A 108 -39.54 -15.40 12.94
C LYS A 108 -38.51 -16.18 12.08
N ALA A 109 -37.30 -15.67 11.84
CA ALA A 109 -36.46 -14.97 12.83
C ALA A 109 -35.27 -14.21 12.21
N GLU A 110 -34.66 -13.35 13.04
CA GLU A 110 -33.21 -13.20 13.29
C GLU A 110 -32.20 -13.05 12.13
N ALA A 111 -31.01 -12.48 12.31
CA ALA A 111 -30.47 -11.45 13.22
C ALA A 111 -28.96 -11.32 12.89
N ILE A 112 -28.35 -10.16 13.15
CA ILE A 112 -26.89 -9.99 13.40
C ILE A 112 -25.96 -10.35 12.18
N LYS A 113 -25.25 -9.40 11.54
CA LYS A 113 -24.14 -8.53 12.00
C LYS A 113 -22.81 -9.29 12.27
N PRO A 114 -21.75 -9.09 11.46
CA PRO A 114 -20.60 -8.29 11.92
C PRO A 114 -19.85 -7.47 10.82
N GLU A 115 -18.87 -6.65 11.23
CA GLU A 115 -17.99 -5.79 10.40
C GLU A 115 -16.48 -6.24 10.52
N ALA A 116 -15.43 -5.71 9.84
CA ALA A 116 -15.24 -4.48 9.04
C ALA A 116 -14.08 -4.58 8.00
N ALA A 117 -13.80 -3.44 7.34
CA ALA A 117 -12.56 -3.08 6.60
C ALA A 117 -12.24 -3.80 5.25
N THR A 118 -11.11 -3.41 4.61
CA THR A 118 -10.69 -3.83 3.25
C THR A 118 -9.16 -4.09 3.01
N PRO A 119 -8.21 -3.23 2.50
CA PRO A 119 -8.20 -1.84 1.97
C PRO A 119 -7.73 -1.71 0.47
N ALA A 120 -7.45 -0.48 -0.01
CA ALA A 120 -6.58 -0.09 -1.16
C ALA A 120 -5.62 1.08 -0.76
N PRO A 121 -4.52 1.41 -1.50
CA PRO A 121 -4.37 2.78 -2.10
C PRO A 121 -3.26 2.99 -3.21
N LEU A 122 -3.06 4.23 -3.76
CA LEU A 122 -1.71 4.83 -4.12
C LEU A 122 -1.66 6.32 -4.62
N SER A 123 -0.43 6.88 -4.84
CA SER A 123 -0.02 8.32 -5.04
C SER A 123 1.43 8.45 -5.67
N ARG A 124 2.18 9.57 -5.96
CA ARG A 124 2.06 11.07 -5.98
C ARG A 124 3.27 11.82 -6.72
N PRO A 125 3.14 12.91 -7.56
CA PRO A 125 4.21 13.64 -8.33
C PRO A 125 4.20 15.21 -8.24
N ALA A 126 5.14 15.99 -8.87
CA ALA A 126 5.64 17.36 -8.46
C ALA A 126 5.58 18.53 -9.52
N ALA A 127 6.08 19.81 -9.37
CA ALA A 127 6.73 20.64 -8.29
C ALA A 127 6.95 22.17 -8.62
N SER A 128 7.02 23.07 -7.60
CA SER A 128 7.80 24.38 -7.51
C SER A 128 7.48 25.55 -8.51
N PRO A 129 8.22 26.69 -8.70
CA PRO A 129 9.32 27.42 -7.95
C PRO A 129 9.34 29.00 -7.93
N TYR A 130 10.01 29.68 -6.95
CA TYR A 130 10.75 30.99 -7.02
C TYR A 130 11.43 31.30 -5.64
N GLY A 131 12.55 32.03 -5.45
CA GLY A 131 13.55 32.72 -6.31
C GLY A 131 14.79 33.19 -5.48
N ALA A 132 15.87 33.75 -6.08
CA ALA A 132 17.10 34.16 -5.35
C ALA A 132 18.06 35.14 -6.08
N PRO A 133 18.84 35.96 -5.32
CA PRO A 133 20.20 36.44 -5.66
C PRO A 133 21.17 36.50 -4.43
N ALA A 134 22.49 36.80 -4.47
CA ALA A 134 23.59 36.66 -5.46
C ALA A 134 24.97 37.08 -4.80
N SER A 135 26.07 37.14 -5.58
CA SER A 135 27.41 37.76 -5.30
C SER A 135 28.48 36.97 -4.49
N ALA A 136 29.80 37.04 -4.78
CA ALA A 136 30.52 37.38 -6.03
C ALA A 136 32.04 37.02 -6.04
N THR A 137 32.53 36.42 -7.15
CA THR A 137 33.91 36.55 -7.76
C THR A 137 35.15 36.03 -6.97
N PRO A 138 36.37 35.85 -7.57
CA PRO A 138 36.86 36.34 -8.89
C PRO A 138 37.74 35.41 -9.81
N ILE A 139 37.70 35.70 -11.14
CA ILE A 139 38.83 35.68 -12.14
C ILE A 139 39.40 34.28 -12.53
N ASN A 140 39.69 33.91 -13.81
CA ASN A 140 40.27 34.68 -14.93
C ASN A 140 39.81 34.25 -16.37
N HIS A 141 40.21 35.02 -17.38
CA HIS A 141 39.95 34.88 -18.85
C HIS A 141 41.29 34.61 -19.64
N PRO A 142 41.38 34.44 -21.00
CA PRO A 142 40.50 34.93 -22.10
C PRO A 142 40.27 34.06 -23.38
N THR A 143 39.49 34.63 -24.31
CA THR A 143 39.17 34.26 -25.73
C THR A 143 40.19 34.90 -26.73
N PRO A 144 40.05 34.92 -28.10
CA PRO A 144 38.99 34.53 -29.08
C PRO A 144 39.56 33.58 -30.21
N PRO A 145 39.18 33.54 -31.54
CA PRO A 145 38.11 34.20 -32.33
C PRO A 145 37.38 33.39 -33.47
N SER A 146 36.31 34.02 -34.00
CA SER A 146 35.83 34.10 -35.41
C SER A 146 35.46 32.88 -36.30
N ALA A 147 34.16 32.83 -36.64
CA ALA A 147 33.51 32.46 -37.93
C ALA A 147 33.54 31.01 -38.46
N GLY A 148 32.47 30.45 -39.06
CA GLY A 148 31.06 30.89 -39.09
C GLY A 148 30.28 30.63 -40.39
N TRP A 149 29.40 29.62 -40.42
CA TRP A 149 28.20 29.45 -41.28
C TRP A 149 27.32 28.31 -40.67
N ALA A 150 26.02 28.45 -40.40
CA ALA A 150 24.83 28.55 -41.28
C ALA A 150 24.43 27.18 -41.92
N LEU A 151 23.17 26.70 -41.95
CA LEU A 151 21.88 27.20 -41.42
C LEU A 151 20.79 26.08 -41.49
N ARG A 152 19.98 25.87 -40.44
CA ARG A 152 18.53 25.54 -40.57
C ARG A 152 17.75 25.66 -39.25
N ASN A 153 16.47 26.01 -39.35
CA ASN A 153 15.57 26.24 -38.21
C ASN A 153 15.09 24.92 -37.58
N GLY A 154 14.83 24.85 -36.27
CA GLY A 154 15.07 25.87 -35.24
C GLY A 154 14.44 25.50 -33.88
N GLY A 155 14.55 26.40 -32.90
CA GLY A 155 13.72 26.38 -31.68
C GLY A 155 14.20 25.54 -30.49
N ALA A 156 15.41 24.95 -30.52
CA ALA A 156 15.99 24.29 -29.35
C ALA A 156 16.91 25.24 -28.58
N THR A 157 16.72 25.35 -27.25
CA THR A 157 17.80 25.82 -26.37
C THR A 157 18.95 24.81 -26.42
N PRO A 158 20.22 25.26 -26.46
CA PRO A 158 21.36 24.33 -26.52
C PRO A 158 21.40 23.50 -25.25
N ARG A 159 21.24 22.18 -25.38
CA ARG A 159 21.23 21.29 -24.21
C ARG A 159 22.63 21.23 -23.62
N THR A 160 22.75 21.64 -22.37
CA THR A 160 24.00 21.52 -21.62
C THR A 160 24.39 20.04 -21.55
N ILE A 161 25.58 19.70 -22.04
CA ILE A 161 26.16 18.38 -21.82
C ILE A 161 26.48 18.26 -20.33
N GLN A 162 25.96 17.22 -19.69
CA GLN A 162 26.11 16.94 -18.26
C GLN A 162 26.85 15.60 -18.08
N PRO A 163 27.63 15.43 -17.00
CA PRO A 163 28.17 14.12 -16.64
C PRO A 163 27.04 13.19 -16.20
N ILE A 164 27.25 11.88 -16.36
CA ILE A 164 26.28 10.84 -16.00
C ILE A 164 25.93 10.91 -14.51
N GLY A 165 26.91 11.24 -13.66
CA GLY A 165 26.71 11.43 -12.22
C GLY A 165 25.87 12.65 -11.80
N ALA A 166 25.48 13.53 -12.73
CA ALA A 166 24.55 14.65 -12.47
C ALA A 166 23.11 14.37 -12.95
N LEU A 167 22.88 13.26 -13.66
CA LEU A 167 21.56 12.87 -14.12
C LEU A 167 20.65 12.49 -12.95
N ASN A 168 19.40 12.94 -13.02
CA ASN A 168 18.38 12.67 -12.01
C ASN A 168 16.99 12.57 -12.68
N PRO A 169 16.02 11.84 -12.08
CA PRO A 169 14.68 11.64 -12.67
C PRO A 169 13.83 12.90 -12.86
N TYR A 170 14.24 14.05 -12.30
CA TYR A 170 13.48 15.29 -12.35
C TYR A 170 13.96 16.24 -13.48
N ASN A 171 15.16 16.01 -14.04
CA ASN A 171 15.64 16.72 -15.22
C ASN A 171 15.41 15.88 -16.50
N ASN A 172 14.57 16.38 -17.40
CA ASN A 172 14.39 15.81 -18.75
C ASN A 172 15.16 16.59 -19.85
N ASN A 173 15.81 17.71 -19.52
CA ASN A 173 16.61 18.51 -20.44
C ASN A 173 18.11 18.30 -20.18
N TRP A 174 18.64 17.21 -20.71
CA TRP A 174 20.05 16.85 -20.65
C TRP A 174 20.55 16.27 -21.97
N ALA A 175 21.87 16.33 -22.16
CA ALA A 175 22.62 15.48 -23.06
C ALA A 175 23.83 14.92 -22.29
N ILE A 176 24.29 13.73 -22.63
CA ILE A 176 25.56 13.17 -22.11
C ILE A 176 26.50 12.86 -23.26
N LYS A 177 27.81 13.06 -23.06
CA LYS A 177 28.88 12.58 -23.95
C LYS A 177 29.49 11.34 -23.29
N ALA A 178 29.26 10.15 -23.86
CA ALA A 178 29.57 8.89 -23.20
C ALA A 178 30.11 7.82 -24.18
N LYS A 179 31.04 7.00 -23.70
CA LYS A 179 31.61 5.85 -24.44
C LYS A 179 30.76 4.61 -24.19
N VAL A 180 30.45 3.85 -25.25
CA VAL A 180 29.79 2.54 -25.13
C VAL A 180 30.82 1.51 -24.66
N VAL A 181 30.62 0.95 -23.46
CA VAL A 181 31.50 -0.07 -22.88
C VAL A 181 31.07 -1.48 -23.27
N SER A 182 29.75 -1.74 -23.30
CA SER A 182 29.21 -3.02 -23.77
C SER A 182 27.80 -2.85 -24.37
N LYS A 183 27.41 -3.72 -25.32
CA LYS A 183 26.11 -3.70 -26.00
C LYS A 183 25.48 -5.10 -26.01
N GLY A 184 24.40 -5.26 -25.26
CA GLY A 184 23.60 -6.49 -25.24
C GLY A 184 22.88 -6.75 -26.57
N GLN A 185 22.72 -8.04 -26.91
CA GLN A 185 22.02 -8.47 -28.13
C GLN A 185 20.59 -7.90 -28.21
N LYS A 186 20.20 -7.40 -29.39
CA LYS A 186 18.80 -7.00 -29.65
C LYS A 186 17.87 -8.21 -29.62
N ARG A 187 16.88 -8.15 -28.73
CA ARG A 187 15.85 -9.17 -28.54
C ARG A 187 14.53 -8.69 -29.14
N ARG A 188 13.71 -9.65 -29.57
CA ARG A 188 12.31 -9.39 -29.96
C ARG A 188 11.39 -9.91 -28.87
N GLN A 189 10.61 -9.03 -28.27
CA GLN A 189 9.69 -9.31 -27.17
C GLN A 189 8.26 -9.33 -27.71
N VAL A 190 7.49 -10.33 -27.28
CA VAL A 190 6.05 -10.44 -27.54
C VAL A 190 5.34 -10.27 -26.21
N ASP A 191 4.67 -9.13 -26.01
CA ASP A 191 3.96 -8.86 -24.76
C ASP A 191 2.54 -9.43 -24.80
N ARG A 192 2.31 -10.46 -23.97
CA ARG A 192 0.99 -11.10 -23.82
C ARG A 192 -0.10 -10.19 -23.23
N ARG A 193 0.24 -9.02 -22.68
CA ARG A 193 -0.74 -8.07 -22.11
C ARG A 193 -1.25 -7.04 -23.12
N PHE A 194 -0.55 -6.82 -24.23
CA PHE A 194 -0.79 -5.67 -25.12
C PHE A 194 -1.26 -6.01 -26.54
N THR A 195 -1.59 -7.27 -26.84
CA THR A 195 -1.96 -7.70 -28.20
C THR A 195 -3.29 -8.45 -28.28
N LYS A 196 -4.37 -7.77 -28.70
CA LYS A 196 -5.41 -8.41 -29.54
C LYS A 196 -4.89 -8.62 -30.98
N ASN A 197 -3.99 -7.75 -31.45
CA ASN A 197 -3.27 -7.88 -32.72
C ASN A 197 -1.75 -7.98 -32.45
N GLY A 198 -1.09 -9.03 -32.96
CA GLY A 198 0.24 -9.47 -32.53
C GLY A 198 1.45 -8.68 -33.07
N ALA A 199 1.64 -7.44 -32.64
CA ALA A 199 2.87 -6.68 -32.93
C ALA A 199 4.01 -7.04 -31.94
N ALA A 200 5.15 -7.51 -32.48
CA ALA A 200 6.32 -7.91 -31.68
C ALA A 200 7.40 -6.81 -31.68
N THR A 201 7.76 -6.32 -30.50
CA THR A 201 8.62 -5.14 -30.29
C THR A 201 10.09 -5.52 -30.06
N SER A 202 11.00 -4.61 -30.44
CA SER A 202 12.45 -4.78 -30.23
C SER A 202 12.91 -4.16 -28.91
N VAL A 203 13.95 -4.72 -28.29
CA VAL A 203 14.64 -4.16 -27.11
C VAL A 203 16.11 -4.56 -27.06
N PHE A 204 16.99 -3.65 -26.64
CA PHE A 204 18.38 -3.97 -26.25
C PHE A 204 18.85 -3.04 -25.14
N SER A 205 19.91 -3.42 -24.43
CA SER A 205 20.58 -2.55 -23.44
C SER A 205 22.07 -2.41 -23.75
N ALA A 206 22.66 -1.31 -23.30
CA ALA A 206 24.08 -0.99 -23.42
C ALA A 206 24.60 -0.35 -22.12
N GLU A 207 25.89 -0.49 -21.88
CA GLU A 207 26.62 0.10 -20.75
C GLU A 207 27.38 1.34 -21.26
N LEU A 208 27.19 2.48 -20.60
CA LEU A 208 27.77 3.77 -21.00
C LEU A 208 28.65 4.32 -19.87
N VAL A 209 29.79 4.94 -20.21
CA VAL A 209 30.69 5.60 -19.25
C VAL A 209 31.05 7.02 -19.72
N ASP A 210 31.07 7.98 -18.81
CA ASP A 210 31.46 9.39 -19.08
C ASP A 210 32.97 9.65 -18.87
N ASP A 211 33.38 10.90 -19.10
CA ASP A 211 34.72 11.43 -18.87
C ASP A 211 35.16 11.43 -17.39
N ARG A 212 34.24 11.15 -16.46
CA ARG A 212 34.49 11.07 -15.01
C ARG A 212 34.53 9.63 -14.49
N GLY A 213 34.41 8.65 -15.39
CA GLY A 213 34.37 7.23 -15.06
C GLY A 213 33.07 6.77 -14.41
N THR A 214 31.98 7.53 -14.54
CA THR A 214 30.65 7.16 -14.04
C THR A 214 29.98 6.22 -15.04
N SER A 215 29.63 5.00 -14.62
CA SER A 215 28.91 4.03 -15.46
C SER A 215 27.39 4.14 -15.30
N ILE A 216 26.63 3.86 -16.38
CA ILE A 216 25.17 3.73 -16.35
C ILE A 216 24.68 2.70 -17.37
N GLU A 217 23.60 1.99 -17.05
CA GLU A 217 22.91 1.09 -17.98
C GLU A 217 21.84 1.87 -18.77
N ALA A 218 21.81 1.72 -20.10
CA ALA A 218 20.87 2.35 -21.01
C ALA A 218 20.08 1.31 -21.81
N THR A 219 18.75 1.36 -21.76
CA THR A 219 17.85 0.43 -22.46
C THR A 219 17.07 1.14 -23.56
N PHE A 220 17.19 0.65 -24.78
CA PHE A 220 16.52 1.15 -25.98
C PHE A 220 15.32 0.26 -26.32
N TRP A 221 14.17 0.86 -26.63
CA TRP A 221 12.92 0.16 -26.86
C TRP A 221 12.33 0.47 -28.25
N ARG A 222 11.57 -0.49 -28.79
CA ARG A 222 10.75 -0.36 -30.01
C ARG A 222 11.54 0.26 -31.18
N GLU A 223 11.08 1.38 -31.73
CA GLU A 223 11.67 2.05 -32.87
C GLU A 223 13.09 2.56 -32.58
N ALA A 224 13.38 2.98 -31.33
CA ALA A 224 14.74 3.35 -30.93
C ALA A 224 15.65 2.12 -30.79
N ALA A 225 15.14 0.97 -30.35
CA ALA A 225 15.89 -0.29 -30.39
C ALA A 225 16.25 -0.68 -31.84
N ASP A 226 15.35 -0.47 -32.80
CA ASP A 226 15.59 -0.81 -34.19
C ASP A 226 16.51 0.17 -34.92
N ARG A 227 16.44 1.48 -34.63
CA ARG A 227 17.37 2.50 -35.17
C ARG A 227 18.76 2.44 -34.51
N CYS A 228 18.83 2.56 -33.18
CA CYS A 228 20.09 2.84 -32.47
C CYS A 228 21.02 1.62 -32.37
N TYR A 229 20.51 0.39 -32.50
CA TYR A 229 21.34 -0.83 -32.37
C TYR A 229 22.43 -0.95 -33.45
N ALA A 230 22.19 -0.41 -34.64
CA ALA A 230 23.16 -0.35 -35.73
C ALA A 230 24.11 0.85 -35.61
N ALA A 231 23.66 1.97 -35.02
CA ALA A 231 24.44 3.20 -34.89
C ALA A 231 25.44 3.18 -33.71
N LEU A 232 25.10 2.49 -32.61
CA LEU A 232 25.96 2.36 -31.43
C LEU A 232 26.96 1.22 -31.59
N GLU A 233 28.25 1.53 -31.61
CA GLU A 233 29.36 0.57 -31.64
C GLU A 233 30.14 0.61 -30.31
N GLU A 234 30.59 -0.56 -29.83
CA GLU A 234 31.40 -0.66 -28.61
C GLU A 234 32.75 0.06 -28.79
N GLY A 235 33.22 0.73 -27.73
CA GLY A 235 34.45 1.52 -27.73
C GLY A 235 34.32 2.93 -28.29
N ARG A 236 33.26 3.28 -29.03
CA ARG A 236 33.04 4.64 -29.57
C ARG A 236 32.28 5.55 -28.60
N VAL A 237 32.47 6.87 -28.78
CA VAL A 237 31.85 7.93 -27.98
C VAL A 237 30.69 8.57 -28.75
N TYR A 238 29.58 8.77 -28.05
CA TYR A 238 28.35 9.34 -28.59
C TYR A 238 27.85 10.47 -27.70
N THR A 239 27.14 11.43 -28.29
CA THR A 239 26.25 12.33 -27.57
C THR A 239 24.86 11.70 -27.57
N LEU A 240 24.28 11.47 -26.39
CA LEU A 240 22.94 10.92 -26.22
C LEU A 240 22.03 11.91 -25.50
N ALA A 241 20.81 12.09 -26.02
CA ALA A 241 19.81 13.01 -25.46
C ALA A 241 18.38 12.45 -25.59
N ARG A 242 17.43 13.09 -24.89
CA ARG A 242 16.01 12.68 -24.79
C ARG A 242 15.77 11.25 -24.28
N GLY A 243 16.63 10.76 -23.39
CA GLY A 243 16.32 9.58 -22.58
C GLY A 243 15.47 9.96 -21.35
N ALA A 244 14.72 9.02 -20.81
CA ALA A 244 14.12 9.13 -19.49
C ALA A 244 15.03 8.50 -18.44
N VAL A 245 15.41 9.26 -17.40
CA VAL A 245 16.21 8.75 -16.27
C VAL A 245 15.27 8.06 -15.28
N LYS A 246 15.43 6.75 -15.08
CA LYS A 246 14.58 5.94 -14.20
C LYS A 246 15.40 5.22 -13.12
N PRO A 247 14.85 4.90 -11.94
CA PRO A 247 15.55 4.08 -10.94
C PRO A 247 15.98 2.72 -11.51
N ALA A 248 17.24 2.35 -11.30
CA ALA A 248 17.81 1.10 -11.78
C ALA A 248 17.24 -0.09 -11.01
N ASN A 249 16.64 -1.05 -11.72
CA ASN A 249 16.20 -2.29 -11.10
C ASN A 249 17.41 -3.20 -10.83
N LYS A 250 18.01 -3.09 -9.63
CA LYS A 250 19.22 -3.82 -9.21
C LYS A 250 19.09 -5.36 -9.20
N LYS A 251 17.88 -5.92 -9.44
CA LYS A 251 17.67 -7.36 -9.69
C LYS A 251 18.04 -7.75 -11.14
N PHE A 252 18.05 -6.79 -12.07
CA PHE A 252 18.29 -7.01 -13.50
C PHE A 252 19.46 -6.21 -14.07
N SER A 253 19.75 -5.03 -13.53
CA SER A 253 20.90 -4.20 -13.92
C SER A 253 22.22 -4.95 -13.81
N SER A 254 23.11 -4.71 -14.77
CA SER A 254 24.51 -5.13 -14.73
C SER A 254 25.42 -4.11 -14.03
N VAL A 255 24.98 -2.85 -13.95
CA VAL A 255 25.73 -1.68 -13.44
C VAL A 255 25.24 -1.28 -12.04
N ARG A 256 26.13 -0.71 -11.22
CA ARG A 256 25.87 -0.32 -9.80
C ARG A 256 25.06 0.97 -9.61
N ASN A 257 24.98 1.81 -10.64
CA ASN A 257 24.29 3.10 -10.63
C ASN A 257 22.84 2.96 -10.13
N ASP A 258 22.37 3.94 -9.34
CA ASP A 258 20.98 4.00 -8.86
C ASP A 258 19.97 4.35 -9.96
N TYR A 259 20.43 4.83 -11.12
CA TYR A 259 19.62 5.15 -12.27
C TYR A 259 20.00 4.37 -13.53
N THR A 260 19.06 4.29 -14.46
CA THR A 260 19.18 3.70 -15.80
C THR A 260 18.47 4.60 -16.81
N LEU A 261 18.98 4.66 -18.04
CA LEU A 261 18.40 5.47 -19.11
C LEU A 261 17.42 4.63 -19.94
N HIS A 262 16.22 5.14 -20.17
CA HIS A 262 15.26 4.55 -21.10
C HIS A 262 15.16 5.42 -22.36
N PHE A 263 15.44 4.82 -23.51
CA PHE A 263 15.39 5.45 -24.82
C PHE A 263 14.24 4.87 -25.64
N ASP A 264 13.15 5.62 -25.72
CA ASP A 264 11.97 5.35 -26.54
C ASP A 264 12.06 6.11 -27.89
N ALA A 265 11.01 6.11 -28.71
CA ALA A 265 11.03 6.57 -30.11
C ALA A 265 11.62 7.98 -30.35
N GLY A 266 11.63 8.87 -29.36
CA GLY A 266 12.24 10.20 -29.41
C GLY A 266 13.75 10.28 -29.16
N ALA A 267 14.45 9.15 -28.95
CA ALA A 267 15.88 9.13 -28.65
C ALA A 267 16.75 9.80 -29.74
N GLU A 268 17.61 10.74 -29.32
CA GLU A 268 18.66 11.39 -30.12
C GLU A 268 20.02 10.77 -29.75
N VAL A 269 20.75 10.26 -30.74
CA VAL A 269 22.05 9.59 -30.59
C VAL A 269 22.93 10.00 -31.76
N GLU A 270 24.00 10.75 -31.49
CA GLU A 270 24.91 11.29 -32.49
C GLU A 270 26.35 10.82 -32.20
N PRO A 271 27.11 10.31 -33.18
CA PRO A 271 28.51 9.96 -32.99
C PRO A 271 29.33 11.24 -32.76
N CYS A 272 30.35 11.16 -31.89
CA CYS A 272 31.32 12.24 -31.76
C CYS A 272 32.49 11.99 -32.71
N GLU A 273 32.73 12.92 -33.63
CA GLU A 273 33.84 12.86 -34.60
C GLU A 273 35.13 13.54 -34.10
N ASP A 274 35.09 14.18 -32.92
CA ASP A 274 36.25 14.83 -32.29
C ASP A 274 37.30 13.81 -31.80
N ASP A 275 38.58 14.22 -31.76
CA ASP A 275 39.67 13.51 -31.06
C ASP A 275 39.48 13.56 -29.52
N ILE A 276 38.57 12.73 -29.00
CA ILE A 276 38.27 12.62 -27.56
C ILE A 276 39.29 11.71 -26.88
N ASP A 277 39.87 12.17 -25.78
CA ASP A 277 40.71 11.34 -24.90
C ASP A 277 39.88 10.26 -24.19
N VAL A 278 39.71 9.12 -24.86
CA VAL A 278 39.00 7.95 -24.35
C VAL A 278 39.72 7.24 -23.20
N SER A 279 40.93 7.65 -22.82
CA SER A 279 41.70 7.01 -21.74
C SER A 279 41.06 7.20 -20.36
N GLN A 280 40.48 8.37 -20.11
CA GLN A 280 39.79 8.72 -18.85
C GLN A 280 38.36 8.17 -18.79
N MET A 281 37.77 7.82 -19.94
CA MET A 281 36.43 7.23 -20.03
C MET A 281 36.42 5.74 -19.64
N GLN A 282 36.86 5.41 -18.43
CA GLN A 282 36.87 4.05 -17.88
C GLN A 282 36.14 4.05 -16.54
N ALA A 283 35.35 3.00 -16.26
CA ALA A 283 34.58 2.92 -15.03
C ALA A 283 35.52 3.00 -13.81
N LYS A 284 35.26 3.96 -12.90
CA LYS A 284 36.04 4.11 -11.67
C LYS A 284 35.84 2.87 -10.79
N LEU A 285 36.94 2.28 -10.34
CA LEU A 285 36.92 1.15 -9.39
C LEU A 285 36.23 1.57 -8.08
N ASP A 286 35.27 0.76 -7.63
CA ASP A 286 34.51 0.95 -6.39
C ASP A 286 34.58 -0.35 -5.55
N PRO A 287 35.74 -0.65 -4.91
CA PRO A 287 36.00 -1.97 -4.35
C PRO A 287 35.08 -2.32 -3.16
N VAL A 288 34.43 -3.49 -3.23
CA VAL A 288 33.55 -3.99 -2.17
C VAL A 288 34.37 -4.81 -1.14
N PRO A 289 34.26 -4.53 0.17
CA PRO A 289 34.91 -5.35 1.20
C PRO A 289 34.44 -6.81 1.15
N ILE A 290 35.36 -7.75 1.38
CA ILE A 290 35.13 -9.20 1.20
C ILE A 290 33.97 -9.69 2.09
N GLU A 291 33.85 -9.18 3.32
CA GLU A 291 32.76 -9.51 4.24
C GLU A 291 31.36 -9.23 3.66
N GLN A 292 31.23 -8.25 2.77
CA GLN A 292 29.95 -7.78 2.24
C GLN A 292 29.49 -8.59 1.02
N LEU A 293 30.37 -9.41 0.42
CA LEU A 293 30.11 -10.15 -0.81
C LEU A 293 28.92 -11.11 -0.71
N ALA A 294 28.58 -11.59 0.49
CA ALA A 294 27.36 -12.36 0.73
C ALA A 294 26.09 -11.64 0.25
N ALA A 295 26.04 -10.30 0.34
CA ALA A 295 24.91 -9.50 -0.14
C ALA A 295 24.79 -9.43 -1.67
N PHE A 296 25.80 -9.89 -2.42
CA PHE A 296 25.88 -9.84 -3.88
C PHE A 296 25.79 -11.22 -4.53
N ALA A 297 25.82 -12.30 -3.75
CA ALA A 297 25.77 -13.67 -4.23
C ALA A 297 24.58 -13.94 -5.16
N ASP A 298 24.87 -14.57 -6.31
CA ASP A 298 23.93 -14.99 -7.37
C ASP A 298 23.12 -13.87 -8.05
N LYS A 299 23.28 -12.60 -7.65
CA LYS A 299 22.73 -11.42 -8.35
C LYS A 299 23.37 -11.25 -9.74
N LYS A 300 22.76 -10.40 -10.58
CA LYS A 300 23.27 -10.05 -11.93
C LYS A 300 24.29 -8.92 -11.92
N MET A 301 24.16 -7.99 -10.99
CA MET A 301 25.07 -6.88 -10.79
C MET A 301 26.48 -7.40 -10.46
N THR A 302 27.49 -6.84 -11.11
CA THR A 302 28.89 -7.16 -10.81
C THR A 302 29.46 -6.25 -9.74
N VAL A 303 30.47 -6.74 -9.02
CA VAL A 303 31.23 -5.99 -8.02
C VAL A 303 32.67 -5.80 -8.46
N ASP A 304 33.34 -4.84 -7.85
CA ASP A 304 34.78 -4.68 -7.94
C ASP A 304 35.43 -5.14 -6.63
N LEU A 305 36.68 -5.58 -6.70
CA LEU A 305 37.48 -6.00 -5.55
C LEU A 305 38.85 -5.34 -5.58
N LEU A 306 39.38 -5.08 -4.39
CA LEU A 306 40.78 -4.75 -4.14
C LEU A 306 41.21 -5.53 -2.89
N ALA A 307 42.11 -6.50 -3.05
CA ALA A 307 42.45 -7.44 -1.99
C ALA A 307 43.87 -8.00 -2.14
N VAL A 308 44.45 -8.50 -1.05
CA VAL A 308 45.75 -9.17 -1.04
C VAL A 308 45.58 -10.62 -1.50
N VAL A 309 46.50 -11.12 -2.34
CA VAL A 309 46.54 -12.53 -2.72
C VAL A 309 47.13 -13.38 -1.60
N SER A 310 46.29 -14.17 -0.93
CA SER A 310 46.67 -15.06 0.16
C SER A 310 47.27 -16.37 -0.36
N SER A 311 46.65 -16.97 -1.39
CA SER A 311 47.16 -18.18 -2.04
C SER A 311 46.64 -18.33 -3.47
N VAL A 312 47.35 -19.10 -4.29
CA VAL A 312 46.99 -19.39 -5.69
C VAL A 312 46.97 -20.91 -5.89
N GLY A 313 45.88 -21.41 -6.47
CA GLY A 313 45.73 -22.82 -6.82
C GLY A 313 46.40 -23.18 -8.16
N PRO A 314 46.65 -24.48 -8.39
CA PRO A 314 47.19 -24.96 -9.65
C PRO A 314 46.21 -24.76 -10.81
N LEU A 315 46.73 -24.72 -12.04
CA LEU A 315 45.92 -24.69 -13.25
C LEU A 315 45.19 -26.03 -13.44
N GLY A 316 43.87 -25.97 -13.62
CA GLY A 316 43.02 -27.11 -13.98
C GLY A 316 42.18 -26.83 -15.22
N SER A 317 41.36 -27.80 -15.65
CA SER A 317 40.40 -27.62 -16.74
C SER A 317 38.98 -28.07 -16.36
N VAL A 318 37.98 -27.45 -16.99
CA VAL A 318 36.55 -27.74 -16.80
C VAL A 318 35.86 -27.79 -18.15
N LYS A 319 35.07 -28.85 -18.41
CA LYS A 319 34.27 -28.97 -19.63
C LYS A 319 32.97 -28.17 -19.53
N ARG A 320 32.73 -27.25 -20.46
CA ARG A 320 31.51 -26.46 -20.56
C ARG A 320 30.33 -27.35 -20.98
N LYS A 321 29.22 -27.28 -20.23
CA LYS A 321 28.07 -28.18 -20.39
C LYS A 321 27.29 -28.05 -21.71
N VAL A 322 27.50 -26.96 -22.46
CA VAL A 322 26.72 -26.64 -23.68
C VAL A 322 27.32 -27.30 -24.93
N ASP A 323 28.65 -27.40 -24.98
CA ASP A 323 29.44 -27.75 -26.16
C ASP A 323 30.63 -28.68 -25.86
N ALA A 324 30.75 -29.16 -24.61
CA ALA A 324 31.83 -29.99 -24.08
C ALA A 324 33.25 -29.41 -24.16
N ALA A 325 33.40 -28.15 -24.58
CA ALA A 325 34.69 -27.47 -24.71
C ALA A 325 35.43 -27.39 -23.37
N GLU A 326 36.72 -27.72 -23.36
CA GLU A 326 37.58 -27.56 -22.19
C GLU A 326 37.98 -26.09 -22.03
N LEU A 327 37.78 -25.54 -20.84
CA LEU A 327 38.28 -24.23 -20.44
C LEU A 327 39.25 -24.39 -19.28
N ALA A 328 40.39 -23.71 -19.36
CA ALA A 328 41.29 -23.54 -18.23
C ALA A 328 40.58 -22.83 -17.07
N ARG A 329 40.93 -23.23 -15.84
CA ARG A 329 40.44 -22.67 -14.59
C ARG A 329 41.60 -22.57 -13.61
N ARG A 330 41.64 -21.48 -12.85
CA ARG A 330 42.56 -21.33 -11.70
C ARG A 330 41.83 -20.61 -10.57
N ASP A 331 41.96 -21.12 -9.35
CA ASP A 331 41.33 -20.54 -8.16
C ASP A 331 42.37 -19.73 -7.38
N VAL A 332 42.00 -18.55 -6.89
CA VAL A 332 42.86 -17.62 -6.13
C VAL A 332 42.15 -17.23 -4.84
N THR A 333 42.82 -17.34 -3.69
CA THR A 333 42.28 -16.90 -2.40
C THR A 333 42.68 -15.45 -2.15
N LEU A 334 41.68 -14.58 -2.00
CA LEU A 334 41.85 -13.16 -1.68
C LEU A 334 41.54 -12.89 -0.20
N VAL A 335 42.22 -11.90 0.39
CA VAL A 335 42.02 -11.45 1.78
C VAL A 335 42.07 -9.92 1.89
N ASP A 336 41.27 -9.34 2.79
CA ASP A 336 41.16 -7.91 3.04
C ASP A 336 41.30 -7.54 4.53
N GLN A 337 41.23 -6.24 4.82
CA GLN A 337 41.31 -5.68 6.18
C GLN A 337 40.19 -6.19 7.13
N GLY A 338 39.07 -6.68 6.58
CA GLY A 338 38.01 -7.35 7.33
C GLY A 338 38.38 -8.74 7.85
N LYS A 339 39.59 -9.23 7.53
CA LYS A 339 40.12 -10.55 7.93
C LYS A 339 39.23 -11.69 7.40
N LYS A 340 38.58 -11.44 6.25
CA LYS A 340 37.78 -12.41 5.51
C LYS A 340 38.50 -12.89 4.28
N THR A 341 38.35 -14.17 3.96
CA THR A 341 38.85 -14.77 2.70
C THR A 341 37.72 -15.11 1.75
N VAL A 342 37.98 -15.01 0.45
CA VAL A 342 37.08 -15.47 -0.62
C VAL A 342 37.87 -16.09 -1.77
N THR A 343 37.31 -17.13 -2.39
CA THR A 343 37.88 -17.73 -3.61
C THR A 343 37.40 -16.98 -4.85
N LEU A 344 38.34 -16.43 -5.62
CA LEU A 344 38.17 -15.92 -6.97
C LEU A 344 38.50 -17.00 -8.00
N THR A 345 37.61 -17.22 -8.97
CA THR A 345 37.85 -18.12 -10.11
C THR A 345 38.27 -17.33 -11.35
N LEU A 346 39.48 -17.61 -11.83
CA LEU A 346 40.00 -17.19 -13.14
C LEU A 346 39.64 -18.23 -14.20
N TRP A 347 39.33 -17.79 -15.42
CA TRP A 347 38.95 -18.66 -16.54
C TRP A 347 39.77 -18.38 -17.81
N GLY A 348 40.03 -19.44 -18.60
CA GLY A 348 40.65 -19.34 -19.92
C GLY A 348 42.01 -18.62 -19.90
N PRO A 349 42.27 -17.69 -20.84
CA PRO A 349 43.54 -16.96 -20.90
C PRO A 349 43.92 -16.22 -19.60
N THR A 350 42.94 -15.78 -18.80
CA THR A 350 43.20 -15.13 -17.50
C THR A 350 43.72 -16.12 -16.46
N ALA A 351 43.30 -17.40 -16.52
CA ALA A 351 43.81 -18.47 -15.65
C ALA A 351 45.23 -18.91 -16.05
N GLU A 352 45.54 -18.84 -17.35
CA GLU A 352 46.82 -19.27 -17.93
C GLU A 352 47.91 -18.20 -17.80
N GLY A 353 47.64 -16.97 -18.26
CA GLY A 353 48.60 -15.86 -18.22
C GLY A 353 48.70 -15.22 -16.84
N LEU A 354 47.74 -14.35 -16.49
CA LEU A 354 47.75 -13.63 -15.21
C LEU A 354 47.76 -14.58 -14.01
N GLY A 355 47.06 -15.71 -14.10
CA GLY A 355 47.06 -16.75 -13.09
C GLY A 355 48.45 -17.38 -12.84
N ALA A 356 49.30 -17.49 -13.86
CA ALA A 356 50.68 -17.95 -13.70
C ALA A 356 51.61 -16.84 -13.16
N GLU A 357 51.36 -15.56 -13.51
CA GLU A 357 52.07 -14.45 -12.86
C GLU A 357 51.79 -14.44 -11.35
N LEU A 358 50.50 -14.50 -10.97
CA LEU A 358 50.07 -14.55 -9.58
C LEU A 358 50.63 -15.78 -8.83
N GLU A 359 50.70 -16.94 -9.48
CA GLU A 359 51.35 -18.15 -8.92
C GLU A 359 52.85 -17.91 -8.66
N SER A 360 53.57 -17.33 -9.62
CA SER A 360 55.00 -17.01 -9.47
C SER A 360 55.28 -15.93 -8.41
N ARG A 361 54.32 -15.04 -8.18
CA ARG A 361 54.40 -13.92 -7.23
C ARG A 361 53.68 -14.19 -5.90
N ALA A 362 53.08 -15.36 -5.70
CA ALA A 362 52.24 -15.65 -4.52
C ALA A 362 52.96 -15.42 -3.19
N ALA A 363 54.26 -15.76 -3.11
CA ALA A 363 55.09 -15.52 -1.91
C ALA A 363 55.39 -14.03 -1.61
N GLN A 364 55.07 -13.12 -2.53
CA GLN A 364 55.16 -11.66 -2.33
C GLN A 364 53.85 -11.07 -1.80
N HIS A 365 52.75 -11.86 -1.80
CA HIS A 365 51.40 -11.41 -1.46
C HIS A 365 50.98 -10.09 -2.16
N PRO A 366 50.97 -10.05 -3.50
CA PRO A 366 50.61 -8.84 -4.26
C PRO A 366 49.15 -8.44 -4.02
N VAL A 367 48.85 -7.15 -4.16
CA VAL A 367 47.47 -6.67 -4.18
C VAL A 367 46.89 -6.87 -5.58
N LEU A 368 45.72 -7.47 -5.68
CA LEU A 368 44.97 -7.65 -6.92
C LEU A 368 43.75 -6.73 -6.91
N SER A 369 43.61 -5.88 -7.93
CA SER A 369 42.31 -5.30 -8.28
C SER A 369 41.62 -6.16 -9.34
N VAL A 370 40.30 -6.30 -9.20
CA VAL A 370 39.44 -7.01 -10.15
C VAL A 370 38.17 -6.20 -10.33
N SER A 371 37.95 -5.66 -11.53
CA SER A 371 36.69 -4.99 -11.86
C SER A 371 35.66 -5.96 -12.44
N ALA A 372 34.39 -5.58 -12.31
CA ALA A 372 33.25 -6.25 -12.94
C ALA A 372 33.22 -7.78 -12.78
N CYS A 373 33.51 -8.28 -11.57
CA CYS A 373 33.45 -9.70 -11.24
C CYS A 373 32.09 -10.10 -10.67
N ARG A 374 31.74 -11.40 -10.82
CA ARG A 374 30.44 -11.94 -10.41
C ARG A 374 30.57 -12.73 -9.11
N VAL A 375 29.74 -12.41 -8.12
CA VAL A 375 29.62 -13.21 -6.89
C VAL A 375 28.58 -14.32 -7.05
N SER A 376 28.80 -15.46 -6.42
CA SER A 376 27.91 -16.62 -6.39
C SER A 376 27.86 -17.28 -5.01
N ALA A 377 26.81 -18.03 -4.70
CA ALA A 377 26.71 -18.78 -3.44
C ALA A 377 27.51 -20.10 -3.42
N PHE A 378 28.37 -20.33 -4.43
CA PHE A 378 29.18 -21.54 -4.49
C PHE A 378 30.23 -21.54 -3.35
N ASN A 379 30.33 -22.67 -2.64
CA ASN A 379 31.11 -22.83 -1.41
C ASN A 379 30.76 -21.79 -0.32
N GLY A 380 29.48 -21.43 -0.19
CA GLY A 380 28.97 -20.39 0.71
C GLY A 380 28.92 -19.05 0.01
N VAL A 381 30.08 -18.49 -0.33
CA VAL A 381 30.25 -17.30 -1.18
C VAL A 381 31.57 -17.43 -1.94
N SER A 382 31.56 -17.24 -3.26
CA SER A 382 32.78 -17.19 -4.09
C SER A 382 32.58 -16.31 -5.33
N VAL A 383 33.68 -15.87 -5.90
CA VAL A 383 33.72 -14.88 -6.98
C VAL A 383 34.23 -15.52 -8.28
N SER A 384 33.73 -15.07 -9.42
CA SER A 384 34.15 -15.48 -10.76
C SER A 384 34.48 -14.27 -11.60
N THR A 385 35.58 -14.35 -12.34
CA THR A 385 35.84 -13.48 -13.49
C THR A 385 34.76 -13.69 -14.57
N LEU A 386 34.53 -12.64 -15.36
CA LEU A 386 33.72 -12.62 -16.58
C LEU A 386 34.59 -12.17 -17.75
N HIS A 387 34.10 -12.29 -18.99
CA HIS A 387 34.83 -11.82 -20.18
C HIS A 387 35.16 -10.31 -20.15
N ARG A 388 34.37 -9.50 -19.45
CA ARG A 388 34.61 -8.06 -19.26
C ARG A 388 35.39 -7.67 -18.00
N SER A 389 35.81 -8.64 -17.17
CA SER A 389 36.54 -8.32 -15.94
C SER A 389 37.95 -7.88 -16.25
N VAL A 390 38.35 -6.68 -15.82
CA VAL A 390 39.73 -6.20 -15.92
C VAL A 390 40.44 -6.50 -14.60
N LEU A 391 41.66 -6.99 -14.68
CA LEU A 391 42.48 -7.35 -13.52
C LEU A 391 43.82 -6.60 -13.59
N SER A 392 44.31 -6.14 -12.44
CA SER A 392 45.64 -5.52 -12.33
C SER A 392 46.35 -5.96 -11.05
N VAL A 393 47.63 -6.28 -11.17
CA VAL A 393 48.48 -6.75 -10.06
C VAL A 393 49.36 -5.60 -9.59
N ASP A 394 49.33 -5.34 -8.28
CA ASP A 394 49.85 -4.15 -7.60
C ASP A 394 49.47 -2.83 -8.29
N PRO A 395 48.16 -2.52 -8.41
CA PRO A 395 47.72 -1.21 -8.88
C PRO A 395 48.32 -0.08 -8.02
N ALA A 396 48.73 1.00 -8.68
CA ALA A 396 49.18 2.20 -8.01
C ALA A 396 47.99 3.01 -7.48
N GLY A 397 48.01 3.36 -6.20
CA GLY A 397 46.97 4.17 -5.57
C GLY A 397 46.88 3.96 -4.05
N PRO A 398 46.35 4.96 -3.31
CA PRO A 398 46.42 5.00 -1.85
C PRO A 398 45.70 3.84 -1.16
N GLU A 399 44.65 3.30 -1.77
CA GLU A 399 43.90 2.14 -1.24
C GLU A 399 44.74 0.84 -1.32
N ALA A 400 45.49 0.66 -2.43
CA ALA A 400 46.39 -0.48 -2.60
C ALA A 400 47.64 -0.34 -1.71
N ASP A 401 48.14 0.89 -1.54
CA ASP A 401 49.23 1.20 -0.60
C ASP A 401 48.81 0.91 0.85
N ALA A 402 47.59 1.26 1.24
CA ALA A 402 47.02 0.97 2.55
C ALA A 402 46.83 -0.54 2.80
N LEU A 403 46.42 -1.31 1.78
CA LEU A 403 46.34 -2.79 1.88
C LEU A 403 47.73 -3.44 2.02
N ARG A 404 48.73 -2.98 1.25
CA ARG A 404 50.12 -3.46 1.39
C ARG A 404 50.70 -3.13 2.77
N ALA A 405 50.45 -1.93 3.30
CA ALA A 405 50.86 -1.53 4.65
C ALA A 405 50.16 -2.35 5.75
N TRP A 406 48.85 -2.59 5.62
CA TRP A 406 48.09 -3.41 6.57
C TRP A 406 48.58 -4.86 6.63
N TRP A 407 48.83 -5.48 5.47
CA TRP A 407 49.31 -6.86 5.38
C TRP A 407 50.69 -7.06 6.03
N ALA A 408 51.59 -6.11 5.80
CA ALA A 408 52.94 -6.09 6.39
C ALA A 408 52.94 -5.80 7.91
N GLY A 409 51.87 -5.21 8.44
CA GLY A 409 51.72 -4.89 9.87
C GLY A 409 51.03 -5.99 10.68
N GLU A 410 49.73 -6.17 10.48
CA GLU A 410 48.91 -7.15 11.23
C GLU A 410 48.20 -8.19 10.36
N GLY A 411 47.99 -7.92 9.07
CA GLY A 411 47.17 -8.77 8.21
C GLY A 411 47.74 -10.18 8.00
N SER A 412 49.05 -10.28 7.78
CA SER A 412 49.75 -11.56 7.55
C SER A 412 49.78 -12.52 8.75
N ALA A 413 49.48 -12.04 9.96
CA ALA A 413 49.39 -12.83 11.18
C ALA A 413 47.94 -12.99 11.71
N ALA A 414 46.96 -12.38 11.03
CA ALA A 414 45.58 -12.39 11.49
C ALA A 414 44.88 -13.74 11.22
N PRO A 415 44.08 -14.28 12.17
CA PRO A 415 43.25 -15.45 11.91
C PRO A 415 42.10 -15.08 10.96
N THR A 416 42.17 -15.58 9.72
CA THR A 416 41.16 -15.31 8.70
C THR A 416 40.04 -16.35 8.68
N THR A 417 38.81 -15.93 8.37
CA THR A 417 37.64 -16.81 8.18
C THR A 417 37.06 -16.63 6.78
N HIS A 418 36.47 -17.68 6.19
CA HIS A 418 35.87 -17.55 4.86
C HIS A 418 34.58 -16.71 4.94
N VAL A 419 34.31 -15.84 3.96
CA VAL A 419 33.06 -15.04 3.96
C VAL A 419 31.80 -15.93 3.93
N GLY A 420 31.90 -17.14 3.37
CA GLY A 420 30.84 -18.16 3.39
C GLY A 420 30.84 -19.10 4.61
N GLU A 421 31.65 -18.86 5.64
CA GLU A 421 31.78 -19.77 6.79
C GLU A 421 30.53 -19.72 7.68
N GLY A 422 29.96 -20.90 7.98
CA GLY A 422 28.62 -21.03 8.60
C GLY A 422 27.48 -21.19 7.58
N LEU A 423 27.65 -20.74 6.33
CA LEU A 423 26.77 -21.11 5.19
C LEU A 423 27.19 -22.44 4.55
N SER A 424 28.34 -22.98 4.95
CA SER A 424 29.06 -24.10 4.33
C SER A 424 28.47 -25.50 4.54
N GLY A 425 27.33 -25.65 5.23
CA GLY A 425 26.73 -26.94 5.57
C GLY A 425 26.16 -27.77 4.40
N ALA A 426 26.17 -27.26 3.15
CA ALA A 426 25.40 -27.86 2.03
C ALA A 426 26.09 -27.81 0.65
N ALA A 427 27.43 -27.92 0.57
CA ALA A 427 28.20 -27.77 -0.67
C ALA A 427 28.93 -29.04 -1.20
N GLY A 428 28.46 -30.23 -0.82
CA GLY A 428 29.05 -31.51 -1.24
C GLY A 428 28.85 -31.89 -2.72
N ARG A 429 29.69 -31.35 -3.62
CA ARG A 429 29.91 -31.71 -5.04
C ARG A 429 28.89 -31.23 -6.09
N SER A 430 29.45 -30.69 -7.19
CA SER A 430 28.93 -30.67 -8.57
C SER A 430 27.54 -30.06 -8.87
N GLY A 431 27.44 -28.73 -8.88
CA GLY A 431 27.13 -27.94 -10.09
C GLY A 431 25.93 -28.28 -11.01
N ALA A 432 24.93 -29.04 -10.56
CA ALA A 432 23.73 -29.41 -11.32
C ALA A 432 22.41 -29.14 -10.59
N GLN A 433 22.47 -28.69 -9.33
CA GLN A 433 21.31 -28.57 -8.42
C GLN A 433 21.15 -27.15 -7.83
N ALA A 434 21.44 -26.11 -8.62
CA ALA A 434 21.14 -24.73 -8.24
C ALA A 434 19.63 -24.49 -7.95
N ALA A 435 18.75 -25.37 -8.45
CA ALA A 435 17.32 -25.37 -8.14
C ALA A 435 16.94 -26.09 -6.84
N SER A 436 17.79 -26.96 -6.27
CA SER A 436 17.40 -27.88 -5.18
C SER A 436 17.95 -27.53 -3.79
N ASN A 437 18.71 -26.44 -3.67
CA ASN A 437 19.04 -25.81 -2.38
C ASN A 437 18.10 -24.63 -2.05
N ALA A 438 17.13 -24.32 -2.92
CA ALA A 438 16.01 -23.47 -2.55
C ALA A 438 15.22 -24.14 -1.42
N ARG A 439 14.93 -23.40 -0.34
CA ARG A 439 14.01 -23.89 0.69
C ARG A 439 12.58 -23.58 0.25
N LEU A 440 11.88 -24.65 -0.10
CA LEU A 440 10.54 -24.69 -0.69
C LEU A 440 9.47 -24.92 0.38
N SER A 441 8.20 -24.72 0.02
CA SER A 441 7.07 -25.17 0.83
C SER A 441 6.79 -26.67 0.65
N LEU A 442 5.99 -27.27 1.53
CA LEU A 442 5.56 -28.67 1.41
C LEU A 442 4.70 -28.89 0.16
N ALA A 443 3.88 -27.92 -0.24
CA ALA A 443 3.13 -27.95 -1.50
C ALA A 443 4.06 -27.95 -2.72
N ASP A 444 5.04 -27.05 -2.76
CA ASP A 444 6.08 -27.00 -3.80
C ASP A 444 6.83 -28.34 -3.89
N ILE A 445 7.20 -28.94 -2.76
CA ILE A 445 7.93 -30.22 -2.71
C ILE A 445 7.07 -31.38 -3.22
N ARG A 446 5.75 -31.33 -3.04
CA ARG A 446 4.81 -32.31 -3.57
C ARG A 446 4.60 -32.14 -5.08
N GLU A 447 4.50 -30.91 -5.57
CA GLU A 447 4.32 -30.61 -7.00
C GLU A 447 5.60 -30.86 -7.83
N GLN A 448 6.76 -30.41 -7.33
CA GLN A 448 8.06 -30.58 -7.98
C GLN A 448 8.67 -31.97 -7.73
N GLY A 449 8.04 -32.80 -6.89
CA GLY A 449 8.47 -34.16 -6.60
C GLY A 449 8.31 -35.10 -7.81
N PRO A 450 9.31 -35.94 -8.14
CA PRO A 450 9.22 -36.82 -9.30
C PRO A 450 8.04 -37.80 -9.14
N THR A 451 7.15 -37.83 -10.14
CA THR A 451 5.92 -38.64 -10.16
C THR A 451 6.12 -40.03 -10.75
N SER A 452 7.03 -40.19 -11.72
CA SER A 452 7.27 -41.47 -12.40
C SER A 452 8.48 -42.24 -11.87
N ALA A 453 8.32 -43.56 -11.74
CA ALA A 453 9.39 -44.45 -11.29
C ALA A 453 10.59 -44.41 -12.25
N GLY A 454 11.81 -44.56 -11.70
CA GLY A 454 13.06 -44.47 -12.46
C GLY A 454 13.63 -43.05 -12.64
N VAL A 455 12.83 -41.99 -12.40
CA VAL A 455 13.35 -40.63 -12.30
C VAL A 455 14.23 -40.49 -11.05
N LYS A 456 15.35 -39.76 -11.15
CA LYS A 456 16.28 -39.56 -10.03
C LYS A 456 15.58 -38.83 -8.85
N PRO A 457 15.76 -39.28 -7.60
CA PRO A 457 15.19 -38.60 -6.44
C PRO A 457 15.63 -37.12 -6.35
N VAL A 458 14.68 -36.25 -6.04
CA VAL A 458 14.93 -34.84 -5.77
C VAL A 458 15.13 -34.65 -4.27
N PHE A 459 16.06 -33.78 -3.89
CA PHE A 459 16.28 -33.38 -2.50
C PHE A 459 16.00 -31.89 -2.40
N SER A 460 15.10 -31.52 -1.49
CA SER A 460 14.67 -30.14 -1.24
C SER A 460 14.73 -29.85 0.26
N SER A 461 14.91 -28.59 0.63
CA SER A 461 14.81 -28.17 2.03
C SER A 461 13.43 -27.57 2.32
N ALA A 462 12.94 -27.73 3.56
CA ALA A 462 11.73 -27.08 4.08
C ALA A 462 11.96 -26.56 5.51
N THR A 463 11.12 -25.63 5.96
CA THR A 463 10.87 -25.37 7.39
C THR A 463 9.49 -25.96 7.65
N ALA A 464 9.32 -26.85 8.62
CA ALA A 464 8.01 -27.42 8.91
C ALA A 464 7.88 -27.89 10.37
N THR A 465 6.66 -27.85 10.88
CA THR A 465 6.29 -28.35 12.20
C THR A 465 5.95 -29.84 12.12
N VAL A 466 6.43 -30.67 13.05
CA VAL A 466 5.96 -32.06 13.18
C VAL A 466 4.60 -32.05 13.87
N ALA A 467 3.51 -32.22 13.13
CA ALA A 467 2.14 -32.13 13.68
C ALA A 467 1.74 -33.38 14.48
N SER A 468 2.11 -34.58 14.00
CA SER A 468 1.83 -35.84 14.71
C SER A 468 2.71 -37.01 14.27
N ILE A 469 2.88 -37.97 15.19
CA ILE A 469 3.43 -39.30 14.95
C ILE A 469 2.37 -40.31 15.43
N ASN A 470 1.97 -41.25 14.57
CA ASN A 470 1.01 -42.30 14.95
C ASN A 470 1.68 -43.28 15.96
N PRO A 471 1.12 -43.55 17.15
CA PRO A 471 1.70 -44.48 18.14
C PRO A 471 1.50 -45.96 17.79
N ASP A 472 0.52 -46.28 16.94
CA ASP A 472 0.08 -47.64 16.59
C ASP A 472 0.81 -48.21 15.35
N GLN A 473 1.60 -47.38 14.66
CA GLN A 473 2.41 -47.81 13.53
C GLN A 473 3.64 -48.65 13.98
N SER A 474 4.28 -49.32 13.02
CA SER A 474 5.61 -49.92 13.23
C SER A 474 6.67 -48.81 13.33
N LEU A 475 6.94 -48.35 14.56
CA LEU A 475 7.93 -47.29 14.82
C LEU A 475 9.37 -47.76 14.59
N TYR A 476 9.66 -49.05 14.77
CA TYR A 476 10.99 -49.63 14.72
C TYR A 476 10.96 -51.10 14.23
N TYR A 477 12.12 -51.58 13.77
CA TYR A 477 12.37 -52.98 13.41
C TYR A 477 13.65 -53.50 14.07
N ALA A 478 13.72 -54.80 14.35
CA ALA A 478 14.93 -55.46 14.82
C ALA A 478 15.95 -55.56 13.67
N ALA A 479 17.20 -55.18 13.94
CA ALA A 479 18.30 -55.13 12.97
C ALA A 479 19.57 -55.83 13.48
N ASN A 480 20.38 -56.31 12.54
CA ASN A 480 21.74 -56.80 12.79
C ASN A 480 22.62 -55.61 13.24
N PRO A 481 23.33 -55.68 14.40
CA PRO A 481 24.14 -54.58 14.91
C PRO A 481 25.30 -54.14 14.00
N GLU A 482 25.86 -55.05 13.19
CA GLU A 482 27.04 -54.80 12.36
C GLU A 482 26.68 -54.17 11.00
N ASN A 483 25.57 -54.60 10.39
CA ASN A 483 25.21 -54.21 9.01
C ASN A 483 23.85 -53.50 8.86
N ASN A 484 23.14 -53.28 9.97
CA ASN A 484 21.86 -52.57 10.06
C ASN A 484 20.70 -53.16 9.21
N ARG A 485 20.85 -54.36 8.65
CA ARG A 485 19.77 -55.05 7.93
C ARG A 485 18.77 -55.65 8.91
N LYS A 486 17.50 -55.71 8.52
CA LYS A 486 16.44 -56.35 9.30
C LYS A 486 16.82 -57.80 9.62
N VAL A 487 16.54 -58.22 10.86
CA VAL A 487 16.61 -59.61 11.31
C VAL A 487 15.23 -60.16 11.62
N VAL A 488 15.13 -61.49 11.67
CA VAL A 488 13.93 -62.23 12.08
C VAL A 488 14.32 -63.21 13.18
N GLU A 489 13.54 -63.28 14.25
CA GLU A 489 13.77 -64.26 15.33
C GLU A 489 13.41 -65.67 14.83
N GLN A 490 14.34 -66.62 14.98
CA GLN A 490 14.12 -68.05 14.65
C GLN A 490 13.98 -68.93 15.91
N GLY A 491 14.31 -68.38 17.08
CA GLY A 491 14.18 -68.99 18.39
C GLY A 491 14.60 -67.97 19.45
N PRO A 492 14.34 -68.22 20.76
CA PRO A 492 14.54 -67.21 21.80
C PRO A 492 15.95 -66.61 21.80
N GLY A 493 16.05 -65.33 21.45
CA GLY A 493 17.34 -64.61 21.36
C GLY A 493 18.25 -65.02 20.19
N GLN A 494 17.69 -65.68 19.17
CA GLN A 494 18.42 -66.14 17.97
C GLN A 494 17.89 -65.39 16.73
N TRP A 495 18.68 -64.42 16.26
CA TRP A 495 18.27 -63.43 15.27
C TRP A 495 18.92 -63.69 13.90
N TYR A 496 18.16 -64.23 12.95
CA TYR A 496 18.65 -64.53 11.61
C TYR A 496 18.68 -63.28 10.73
N CYS A 497 19.83 -63.03 10.09
CA CYS A 497 20.03 -61.98 9.12
C CYS A 497 20.17 -62.57 7.71
N GLU A 498 19.11 -62.48 6.91
CA GLU A 498 19.07 -62.98 5.52
C GLU A 498 20.22 -62.42 4.66
N TYR A 499 20.63 -61.18 4.90
CA TYR A 499 21.70 -60.52 4.12
C TYR A 499 23.12 -61.05 4.41
N SER A 500 23.39 -61.51 5.63
CA SER A 500 24.69 -62.15 5.97
C SER A 500 24.62 -63.67 6.00
N GLY A 501 23.42 -64.27 5.88
CA GLY A 501 23.19 -65.71 5.97
C GLY A 501 23.43 -66.30 7.38
N THR A 502 23.55 -65.45 8.40
CA THR A 502 23.98 -65.84 9.76
C THR A 502 22.92 -65.55 10.82
N THR A 503 22.90 -66.40 11.85
CA THR A 503 22.12 -66.19 13.08
C THR A 503 22.99 -65.53 14.14
N LEU A 504 22.45 -64.51 14.81
CA LEU A 504 23.15 -63.65 15.75
C LEU A 504 22.60 -63.85 17.17
N PRO A 505 23.44 -63.73 18.22
CA PRO A 505 23.01 -63.81 19.61
C PRO A 505 22.36 -62.51 20.14
N SER A 506 22.29 -61.46 19.31
CA SER A 506 21.75 -60.14 19.68
C SER A 506 21.19 -59.41 18.47
N MET A 507 20.37 -58.40 18.75
CA MET A 507 19.83 -57.44 17.78
C MET A 507 19.81 -56.03 18.39
N VAL A 508 19.68 -55.02 17.54
CA VAL A 508 19.36 -53.65 17.94
C VAL A 508 18.09 -53.19 17.22
N ARG A 509 17.23 -52.42 17.86
CA ARG A 509 16.09 -51.80 17.18
C ARG A 509 16.54 -50.56 16.41
N ARG A 510 15.98 -50.35 15.22
CA ARG A 510 16.19 -49.14 14.40
C ARG A 510 14.86 -48.54 13.97
N TYR A 511 14.73 -47.21 14.03
CA TYR A 511 13.45 -46.57 13.67
C TYR A 511 13.14 -46.63 12.17
N ILE A 512 11.84 -46.71 11.87
CA ILE A 512 11.22 -46.65 10.54
C ILE A 512 9.84 -45.96 10.61
N LEU A 513 9.68 -45.01 11.53
CA LEU A 513 8.40 -44.31 11.74
C LEU A 513 8.04 -43.37 10.58
N GLN A 514 6.75 -43.07 10.46
CA GLN A 514 6.20 -42.01 9.61
C GLN A 514 5.68 -40.88 10.51
N ALA A 515 5.98 -39.64 10.13
CA ALA A 515 5.50 -38.43 10.79
C ALA A 515 4.68 -37.58 9.81
N LYS A 516 3.65 -36.90 10.32
CA LYS A 516 2.94 -35.85 9.59
C LYS A 516 3.63 -34.51 9.89
N VAL A 517 4.04 -33.80 8.84
CA VAL A 517 4.62 -32.45 8.91
C VAL A 517 3.69 -31.45 8.24
N VAL A 518 3.70 -30.20 8.72
CA VAL A 518 2.86 -29.10 8.24
C VAL A 518 3.67 -27.80 8.11
N ASP A 519 3.30 -26.94 7.17
CA ASP A 519 3.82 -25.59 6.98
C ASP A 519 2.69 -24.64 6.51
N GLU A 520 3.03 -23.41 6.09
CA GLU A 520 2.03 -22.45 5.60
C GLU A 520 1.28 -22.87 4.33
N SER A 521 1.74 -23.91 3.63
CA SER A 521 1.20 -24.38 2.34
C SER A 521 0.33 -25.64 2.45
N GLY A 522 0.42 -26.37 3.56
CA GLY A 522 -0.39 -27.56 3.81
C GLY A 522 0.35 -28.64 4.59
N GLU A 523 0.08 -29.91 4.24
CA GLU A 523 0.54 -31.08 4.98
C GLU A 523 1.21 -32.15 4.11
N CYS A 524 2.18 -32.86 4.68
CA CYS A 524 2.89 -33.96 4.05
C CYS A 524 3.19 -35.08 5.07
N PHE A 525 3.18 -36.33 4.63
CA PHE A 525 3.66 -37.47 5.42
C PHE A 525 5.07 -37.85 5.00
N VAL A 526 6.02 -37.82 5.95
CA VAL A 526 7.43 -38.11 5.72
C VAL A 526 7.87 -39.37 6.46
N GLN A 527 8.65 -40.21 5.79
CA GLN A 527 9.35 -41.33 6.41
C GLN A 527 10.55 -40.80 7.20
N VAL A 528 10.67 -41.18 8.47
CA VAL A 528 11.82 -40.84 9.34
C VAL A 528 12.58 -42.12 9.67
N PHE A 529 13.86 -42.14 9.35
CA PHE A 529 14.75 -43.29 9.63
C PHE A 529 15.50 -43.09 10.96
N ASN A 530 16.13 -44.17 11.42
CA ASN A 530 16.80 -44.26 12.73
C ASN A 530 17.45 -42.97 13.22
N ASP A 531 18.38 -42.41 12.46
CA ASP A 531 19.29 -41.39 12.98
C ASP A 531 18.53 -40.04 13.13
N GLN A 532 17.65 -39.72 12.17
CA GLN A 532 16.73 -38.56 12.25
C GLN A 532 15.65 -38.74 13.33
N ALA A 533 15.21 -39.98 13.58
CA ALA A 533 14.22 -40.27 14.62
C ALA A 533 14.84 -40.26 16.03
N GLN A 534 16.12 -40.62 16.18
CA GLN A 534 16.86 -40.42 17.43
C GLN A 534 17.03 -38.94 17.75
N GLU A 535 17.30 -38.09 16.75
CA GLU A 535 17.36 -36.63 16.91
C GLU A 535 15.98 -36.01 17.23
N LEU A 536 14.91 -36.50 16.61
CA LEU A 536 13.52 -36.06 16.84
C LEU A 536 12.96 -36.46 18.21
N LEU A 537 13.28 -37.66 18.70
CA LEU A 537 12.72 -38.24 19.94
C LEU A 537 13.66 -38.16 21.16
N GLY A 538 14.95 -37.88 20.95
CA GLY A 538 15.97 -37.76 22.00
C GLY A 538 16.40 -39.08 22.67
N MET A 539 16.06 -40.24 22.09
CA MET A 539 16.38 -41.56 22.66
C MET A 539 16.47 -42.65 21.57
N SER A 540 17.16 -43.77 21.87
CA SER A 540 17.30 -44.88 20.93
C SER A 540 15.97 -45.63 20.74
N ALA A 541 15.87 -46.40 19.65
CA ALA A 541 14.69 -47.22 19.39
C ALA A 541 14.56 -48.41 20.35
N ASP A 542 15.64 -48.80 21.04
CA ASP A 542 15.58 -49.79 22.12
C ASP A 542 15.06 -49.17 23.42
N ASP A 543 15.47 -47.93 23.74
CA ASP A 543 14.93 -47.18 24.89
C ASP A 543 13.43 -46.92 24.72
N LEU A 544 13.01 -46.42 23.54
CA LEU A 544 11.59 -46.13 23.28
C LEU A 544 10.74 -47.40 23.30
N ALA A 545 11.28 -48.54 22.84
CA ALA A 545 10.58 -49.82 22.90
C ALA A 545 10.44 -50.33 24.33
N ALA A 546 11.52 -50.30 25.13
CA ALA A 546 11.46 -50.63 26.55
C ALA A 546 10.49 -49.70 27.31
N LEU A 547 10.45 -48.41 26.95
CA LEU A 547 9.51 -47.44 27.49
C LEU A 547 8.05 -47.73 27.09
N LYS A 548 7.81 -48.22 25.86
CA LYS A 548 6.47 -48.63 25.39
C LYS A 548 5.93 -49.82 26.19
N ASP A 549 6.80 -50.77 26.53
CA ASP A 549 6.43 -51.97 27.28
C ASP A 549 6.32 -51.70 28.80
N ALA A 550 7.11 -50.78 29.36
CA ALA A 550 7.16 -50.50 30.80
C ALA A 550 6.29 -49.32 31.28
N GLU A 551 6.22 -48.21 30.52
CA GLU A 551 5.47 -47.01 30.89
C GLU A 551 4.67 -46.44 29.68
N PRO A 552 3.54 -47.06 29.28
CA PRO A 552 2.78 -46.64 28.09
C PRO A 552 2.38 -45.15 28.10
N SER A 553 2.03 -44.59 29.26
CA SER A 553 1.71 -43.17 29.43
C SER A 553 2.89 -42.25 29.13
N ARG A 554 4.11 -42.68 29.49
CA ARG A 554 5.36 -41.92 29.27
C ARG A 554 5.84 -42.06 27.83
N PHE A 555 5.67 -43.24 27.22
CA PHE A 555 5.83 -43.45 25.77
C PHE A 555 4.94 -42.49 24.94
N LEU A 556 3.65 -42.39 25.28
CA LEU A 556 2.74 -41.43 24.63
C LEU A 556 3.14 -39.97 24.89
N ALA A 557 3.61 -39.65 26.10
CA ALA A 557 4.14 -38.33 26.42
C ALA A 557 5.38 -37.97 25.58
N THR A 558 6.30 -38.92 25.36
CA THR A 558 7.49 -38.73 24.50
C THR A 558 7.10 -38.42 23.05
N LEU A 559 6.19 -39.19 22.45
CA LEU A 559 5.71 -38.91 21.08
C LEU A 559 4.97 -37.56 20.98
N LYS A 560 4.17 -37.22 21.99
CA LYS A 560 3.49 -35.92 22.07
C LYS A 560 4.49 -34.76 22.23
N ALA A 561 5.56 -34.95 23.00
CA ALA A 561 6.62 -33.97 23.21
C ALA A 561 7.56 -33.79 22.01
N ALA A 562 7.53 -34.67 21.01
CA ALA A 562 8.18 -34.48 19.71
C ALA A 562 7.29 -33.78 18.67
N SER A 563 5.97 -33.72 18.93
CA SER A 563 5.00 -33.01 18.10
C SER A 563 4.97 -31.51 18.45
N TRP A 564 4.44 -30.69 17.54
CA TRP A 564 4.35 -29.22 17.64
C TRP A 564 5.69 -28.53 17.92
N LYS A 565 6.74 -29.03 17.26
CA LYS A 565 8.09 -28.46 17.19
C LYS A 565 8.47 -28.20 15.74
N ASP A 566 9.14 -27.08 15.51
CA ASP A 566 9.61 -26.66 14.19
C ASP A 566 11.03 -27.15 13.91
N TRP A 567 11.23 -27.66 12.70
CA TRP A 567 12.49 -28.26 12.28
C TRP A 567 12.92 -27.73 10.91
N ALA A 568 14.23 -27.59 10.73
CA ALA A 568 14.83 -27.46 9.42
C ALA A 568 14.93 -28.86 8.81
N LEU A 569 14.14 -29.13 7.77
CA LEU A 569 14.02 -30.44 7.14
C LEU A 569 14.75 -30.49 5.80
N ARG A 570 15.35 -31.63 5.49
CA ARG A 570 15.74 -31.98 4.11
C ARG A 570 14.94 -33.18 3.64
N VAL A 571 13.98 -32.92 2.76
CA VAL A 571 13.05 -33.91 2.24
C VAL A 571 13.62 -34.48 0.93
N LYS A 572 13.72 -35.80 0.87
CA LYS A 572 13.96 -36.58 -0.35
C LYS A 572 12.61 -36.99 -0.93
N ALA A 573 12.29 -36.51 -2.12
CA ALA A 573 11.13 -36.92 -2.91
C ALA A 573 11.53 -37.94 -3.97
N SER A 574 10.81 -39.07 -4.04
CA SER A 574 11.05 -40.13 -5.04
C SER A 574 9.75 -40.86 -5.37
N ALA A 575 9.49 -41.10 -6.66
CA ALA A 575 8.48 -42.05 -7.08
C ALA A 575 8.95 -43.49 -6.87
N GLN A 576 8.05 -44.33 -6.37
CA GLN A 576 8.21 -45.78 -6.32
C GLN A 576 6.97 -46.43 -6.94
N GLU A 577 7.16 -47.45 -7.76
CA GLU A 577 6.07 -48.32 -8.22
C GLU A 577 5.81 -49.42 -7.20
N TYR A 578 4.55 -49.64 -6.84
CA TYR A 578 4.11 -50.67 -5.91
C TYR A 578 2.78 -51.24 -6.38
N ASN A 579 2.70 -52.55 -6.57
CA ASN A 579 1.55 -53.26 -7.15
C ASN A 579 1.04 -52.65 -8.48
N GLY A 580 1.94 -52.12 -9.31
CA GLY A 580 1.61 -51.48 -10.59
C GLY A 580 1.13 -50.02 -10.52
N GLU A 581 1.04 -49.45 -9.31
CA GLU A 581 0.70 -48.03 -9.12
C GLU A 581 1.95 -47.22 -8.78
N GLN A 582 2.14 -46.08 -9.44
CA GLN A 582 3.25 -45.16 -9.16
C GLN A 582 2.85 -44.17 -8.06
N ARG A 583 3.56 -44.20 -6.93
CA ARG A 583 3.30 -43.33 -5.78
C ARG A 583 4.53 -42.49 -5.45
N GLN A 584 4.33 -41.18 -5.25
CA GLN A 584 5.34 -40.32 -4.63
C GLN A 584 5.58 -40.77 -3.17
N ARG A 585 6.85 -40.81 -2.76
CA ARG A 585 7.25 -41.08 -1.38
C ARG A 585 8.25 -40.03 -0.92
N PHE A 586 7.98 -39.47 0.26
CA PHE A 586 8.81 -38.45 0.91
C PHE A 586 9.51 -39.07 2.12
N ALA A 587 10.81 -38.79 2.28
CA ALA A 587 11.62 -39.24 3.40
C ALA A 587 12.53 -38.13 3.90
N LEU A 588 12.77 -38.05 5.21
CA LEU A 588 13.79 -37.16 5.76
C LEU A 588 15.18 -37.74 5.47
N ALA A 589 15.99 -36.97 4.75
CA ALA A 589 17.42 -37.21 4.59
C ALA A 589 18.24 -36.50 5.69
N GLU A 590 17.68 -35.43 6.24
CA GLU A 590 18.28 -34.59 7.28
C GLU A 590 17.14 -33.95 8.08
N ILE A 591 17.32 -33.83 9.40
CA ILE A 591 16.50 -33.06 10.31
C ILE A 591 17.48 -32.26 11.18
N LYS A 592 17.16 -31.01 11.52
CA LYS A 592 17.94 -30.19 12.46
C LYS A 592 17.02 -29.27 13.25
N PRO A 593 17.30 -29.02 14.55
CA PRO A 593 16.60 -27.99 15.31
C PRO A 593 16.62 -26.66 14.54
N LEU A 594 15.48 -25.98 14.49
CA LEU A 594 15.40 -24.70 13.81
C LEU A 594 16.17 -23.63 14.62
N ASP A 595 17.26 -23.10 14.05
CA ASP A 595 17.85 -21.86 14.57
C ASP A 595 16.85 -20.73 14.29
N PHE A 596 16.00 -20.44 15.27
CA PHE A 596 15.02 -19.36 15.20
C PHE A 596 15.67 -18.00 14.94
N ALA A 597 16.92 -17.76 15.33
CA ALA A 597 17.60 -16.50 15.03
C ALA A 597 18.04 -16.42 13.57
N ALA A 598 18.56 -17.51 12.98
CA ALA A 598 18.83 -17.58 11.54
C ALA A 598 17.55 -17.58 10.72
N GLU A 599 16.49 -18.25 11.19
CA GLU A 599 15.21 -18.26 10.50
C GLU A 599 14.49 -16.92 10.60
N SER A 600 14.50 -16.25 11.76
CA SER A 600 14.05 -14.87 11.87
C SER A 600 14.87 -13.95 10.97
N ARG A 601 16.20 -14.10 10.84
CA ARG A 601 17.00 -13.34 9.86
C ARG A 601 16.59 -13.64 8.40
N ARG A 602 16.35 -14.91 8.04
CA ARG A 602 15.87 -15.33 6.71
C ARG A 602 14.46 -14.79 6.42
N MET A 603 13.56 -14.90 7.39
CA MET A 603 12.20 -14.37 7.31
C MET A 603 12.23 -12.85 7.24
N LEU A 604 13.07 -12.17 8.03
CA LEU A 604 13.30 -10.73 7.91
C LEU A 604 13.93 -10.33 6.57
N THR A 605 14.74 -11.19 5.92
CA THR A 605 15.22 -10.93 4.54
C THR A 605 14.13 -11.19 3.49
N ARG A 606 13.30 -12.22 3.64
CA ARG A 606 12.11 -12.42 2.77
C ARG A 606 11.13 -11.26 2.97
N LEU A 607 10.89 -10.87 4.22
CA LEU A 607 10.03 -9.76 4.60
C LEU A 607 10.65 -8.42 4.24
N SER A 608 11.97 -8.21 4.24
CA SER A 608 12.57 -6.97 3.74
C SER A 608 12.64 -6.93 2.22
N VAL A 609 12.64 -8.06 1.52
CA VAL A 609 12.44 -8.11 0.06
C VAL A 609 10.96 -7.92 -0.28
N CYS A 610 10.03 -8.45 0.52
CA CYS A 610 8.61 -8.08 0.46
C CYS A 610 8.50 -6.58 0.72
N VAL A 611 8.81 -6.08 1.93
CA VAL A 611 9.00 -4.68 2.39
C VAL A 611 10.20 -3.96 1.72
N GLU A 612 10.51 -4.31 0.47
CA GLU A 612 11.21 -3.49 -0.53
C GLU A 612 10.33 -3.37 -1.78
N ASN A 613 9.71 -4.47 -2.24
CA ASN A 613 8.49 -4.43 -3.08
C ASN A 613 7.26 -3.81 -2.36
N THR A 614 7.37 -3.58 -1.06
CA THR A 614 6.40 -3.02 -0.10
C THR A 614 7.11 -2.00 0.81
N LYS A 615 8.25 -1.45 0.37
CA LYS A 615 8.73 -0.09 0.69
C LYS A 615 8.72 0.83 -0.52
N SER A 616 8.82 0.25 -1.72
CA SER A 616 8.12 0.83 -2.89
C SER A 616 6.61 0.95 -2.66
N CYS A 617 6.06 0.26 -1.66
CA CYS A 617 4.65 0.31 -1.27
C CYS A 617 4.43 0.21 0.27
N LEU A 618 5.22 0.91 1.14
CA LEU A 618 4.96 1.28 2.58
C LEU A 618 6.24 1.45 3.46
N ALA A 619 6.33 2.53 4.24
CA ALA A 619 7.42 2.86 5.21
C ALA A 619 8.77 3.28 4.55
N CYS A 620 9.80 3.78 5.26
CA CYS A 620 10.34 3.43 6.58
C CYS A 620 9.95 4.34 7.77
N ASN A 621 9.60 3.71 8.89
CA ASN A 621 9.17 4.35 10.15
C ASN A 621 10.33 4.81 11.06
N SER A 622 9.98 5.59 12.08
CA SER A 622 10.86 6.44 12.91
C SER A 622 11.28 5.77 14.25
N PRO A 623 11.60 6.48 15.37
CA PRO A 623 13.00 6.52 15.84
C PRO A 623 13.19 6.18 17.34
N SER A 624 14.42 6.36 17.84
CA SER A 624 14.73 6.43 19.29
C SER A 624 15.06 7.87 19.73
N HIS A 625 14.82 8.19 21.01
CA HIS A 625 14.80 9.57 21.52
C HIS A 625 16.17 10.18 21.86
N SER A 626 16.31 11.49 21.57
CA SER A 626 16.86 12.46 22.53
C SER A 626 16.12 13.79 22.38
N ARG A 627 15.95 14.57 23.47
CA ARG A 627 15.16 15.82 23.46
C ARG A 627 16.02 17.02 23.06
N GLY A 628 15.60 17.75 22.03
CA GLY A 628 16.13 19.04 21.60
C GLY A 628 15.05 19.82 20.82
N SER A 629 15.09 21.15 20.84
CA SER A 629 14.00 21.97 20.31
C SER A 629 14.08 22.17 18.79
N ALA A 630 13.34 21.32 18.06
CA ALA A 630 12.83 21.55 16.70
C ALA A 630 11.67 20.56 16.45
N GLY A 631 10.74 20.86 15.55
CA GLY A 631 9.54 20.06 15.33
C GLY A 631 9.83 18.65 14.81
N ASN A 632 9.64 17.64 15.65
CA ASN A 632 9.58 16.22 15.26
C ASN A 632 8.12 15.78 15.27
N MET A 633 7.62 15.23 14.17
CA MET A 633 6.30 14.57 14.17
C MET A 633 6.33 13.36 15.12
N ALA A 634 5.37 13.32 16.04
CA ALA A 634 5.17 12.18 16.92
C ALA A 634 4.65 10.97 16.12
N ILE A 635 5.07 9.76 16.51
CA ILE A 635 4.40 8.54 16.07
C ILE A 635 3.09 8.45 16.87
N THR A 636 1.95 8.63 16.21
CA THR A 636 0.64 8.32 16.82
C THR A 636 0.62 6.84 17.23
N PRO A 637 0.25 6.50 18.47
CA PRO A 637 0.22 5.11 18.93
C PRO A 637 -0.81 4.28 18.16
N HIS A 638 -0.48 3.01 17.92
CA HIS A 638 -1.37 2.03 17.30
C HIS A 638 -1.61 0.85 18.25
N VAL A 639 -2.82 0.30 18.22
CA VAL A 639 -3.19 -0.94 18.94
C VAL A 639 -3.90 -1.89 17.98
N ASP A 640 -3.38 -3.12 17.88
CA ASP A 640 -4.00 -4.22 17.13
C ASP A 640 -5.31 -4.69 17.82
N TYR A 641 -6.37 -3.93 17.61
CA TYR A 641 -7.71 -4.18 18.15
C TYR A 641 -8.76 -3.76 17.11
N ALA A 642 -9.45 -4.75 16.54
CA ALA A 642 -10.64 -4.52 15.74
C ALA A 642 -11.86 -4.54 16.68
N LEU A 643 -12.47 -3.37 16.92
CA LEU A 643 -13.84 -3.33 17.40
C LEU A 643 -14.76 -3.64 16.23
N ASP A 644 -15.51 -4.73 16.33
CA ASP A 644 -16.61 -5.03 15.42
C ASP A 644 -17.72 -3.97 15.62
N SER A 645 -17.76 -2.99 14.71
CA SER A 645 -18.71 -1.87 14.68
C SER A 645 -20.17 -2.33 14.53
N GLN A 646 -20.40 -3.60 14.22
CA GLN A 646 -21.72 -4.20 14.13
C GLN A 646 -22.14 -5.00 15.38
N LEU A 647 -21.40 -4.94 16.49
CA LEU A 647 -21.90 -5.39 17.81
C LEU A 647 -23.20 -4.66 18.25
N PRO A 648 -23.89 -5.15 19.31
CA PRO A 648 -24.92 -4.39 20.02
C PRO A 648 -24.34 -3.13 20.69
N GLN A 649 -25.18 -2.11 20.92
CA GLN A 649 -24.74 -0.78 21.39
C GLN A 649 -23.93 -0.81 22.69
N GLU A 650 -24.31 -1.62 23.69
CA GLU A 650 -23.51 -1.80 24.92
C GLU A 650 -22.13 -2.41 24.65
N GLY A 651 -22.05 -3.36 23.72
CA GLY A 651 -20.78 -3.98 23.30
C GLY A 651 -19.85 -2.98 22.63
N LEU A 652 -20.39 -2.11 21.77
CA LEU A 652 -19.67 -1.00 21.16
C LEU A 652 -19.17 -0.01 22.21
N MET A 653 -20.05 0.45 23.12
CA MET A 653 -19.67 1.35 24.20
C MET A 653 -18.60 0.76 25.13
N ARG A 654 -18.63 -0.55 25.39
CA ARG A 654 -17.60 -1.25 26.16
C ARG A 654 -16.27 -1.33 25.40
N GLY A 655 -16.31 -1.61 24.09
CA GLY A 655 -15.14 -1.59 23.22
C GLY A 655 -14.48 -0.22 23.15
N VAL A 656 -15.27 0.86 23.04
CA VAL A 656 -14.78 2.25 23.05
C VAL A 656 -14.04 2.57 24.35
N ARG A 657 -14.56 2.19 25.53
CA ARG A 657 -13.87 2.37 26.82
C ARG A 657 -12.53 1.62 26.86
N GLU A 658 -12.52 0.37 26.41
CA GLU A 658 -11.31 -0.47 26.37
C GLU A 658 -10.23 0.11 25.43
N ILE A 659 -10.63 0.63 24.26
CA ILE A 659 -9.73 1.33 23.33
C ILE A 659 -9.13 2.58 23.99
N CYS A 660 -9.94 3.39 24.68
CA CYS A 660 -9.46 4.59 25.37
C CYS A 660 -8.42 4.26 26.45
N ARG A 661 -8.65 3.24 27.28
CA ARG A 661 -7.67 2.78 28.30
C ARG A 661 -6.34 2.29 27.71
N ARG A 662 -6.37 1.73 26.50
CA ARG A 662 -5.18 1.17 25.83
C ARG A 662 -4.33 2.23 25.13
N LEU A 663 -4.97 3.28 24.60
CA LEU A 663 -4.31 4.35 23.85
C LEU A 663 -3.96 5.57 24.71
N LEU A 664 -4.68 5.81 25.82
CA LEU A 664 -4.50 6.95 26.71
C LEU A 664 -3.99 6.46 28.09
N PRO A 665 -2.67 6.56 28.39
CA PRO A 665 -2.10 6.07 29.65
C PRO A 665 -2.78 6.67 30.90
N GLU A 666 -3.20 7.93 30.82
CA GLU A 666 -3.94 8.67 31.84
C GLU A 666 -5.37 8.15 32.09
N TRP A 667 -5.93 7.26 31.25
CA TRP A 667 -7.23 6.63 31.46
C TRP A 667 -7.12 5.20 32.02
N ALA A 668 -5.92 4.63 32.12
CA ALA A 668 -5.71 3.23 32.47
C ALA A 668 -6.22 2.82 33.87
N PHE A 669 -6.54 3.78 34.74
CA PHE A 669 -7.11 3.55 36.08
C PHE A 669 -8.64 3.76 36.16
N LEU A 670 -9.31 4.21 35.09
CA LEU A 670 -10.75 4.49 35.08
C LEU A 670 -11.57 3.20 34.90
N SER A 671 -12.58 2.97 35.74
CA SER A 671 -13.52 1.85 35.60
C SER A 671 -14.53 2.09 34.46
N ASP A 672 -15.42 1.12 34.19
CA ASP A 672 -16.49 1.32 33.19
C ASP A 672 -17.55 2.33 33.66
N ALA A 673 -17.66 2.59 34.96
CA ALA A 673 -18.55 3.60 35.53
C ALA A 673 -17.96 5.02 35.49
N ASP A 674 -16.62 5.16 35.42
CA ASP A 674 -15.93 6.45 35.39
C ASP A 674 -15.80 7.02 33.97
N VAL A 675 -16.41 6.38 32.96
CA VAL A 675 -16.40 6.82 31.55
C VAL A 675 -17.82 6.70 30.98
N GLU A 676 -18.45 7.85 30.76
CA GLU A 676 -19.66 7.95 29.96
C GLU A 676 -19.31 7.79 28.47
N VAL A 677 -20.11 7.04 27.71
CA VAL A 677 -19.95 6.93 26.26
C VAL A 677 -21.28 7.25 25.59
N THR A 678 -21.29 8.27 24.73
CA THR A 678 -22.47 8.78 24.03
C THR A 678 -22.24 8.72 22.51
N THR A 679 -23.27 8.35 21.76
CA THR A 679 -23.23 8.39 20.28
C THR A 679 -23.32 9.83 19.80
N VAL A 680 -22.47 10.24 18.85
CA VAL A 680 -22.53 11.56 18.21
C VAL A 680 -23.16 11.42 16.83
N THR A 681 -24.31 12.05 16.62
CA THR A 681 -24.99 12.11 15.31
C THR A 681 -24.45 13.28 14.49
N GLY A 682 -23.95 13.03 13.27
CA GLY A 682 -23.44 14.11 12.43
C GLY A 682 -23.00 13.81 10.99
N GLY A 683 -22.74 12.56 10.59
CA GLY A 683 -22.19 12.26 9.25
C GLY A 683 -22.73 10.98 8.61
N ILE A 684 -22.84 10.99 7.27
CA ILE A 684 -23.41 9.90 6.45
C ILE A 684 -22.37 8.84 6.02
N SER A 685 -21.35 8.56 6.84
CA SER A 685 -20.26 7.64 6.48
C SER A 685 -19.52 6.95 7.64
N ASN A 686 -19.58 7.49 8.87
CA ASN A 686 -18.75 7.03 10.00
C ASN A 686 -19.57 6.93 11.30
N ALA A 687 -19.25 5.95 12.15
CA ALA A 687 -19.85 5.85 13.49
C ALA A 687 -18.98 6.58 14.52
N LEU A 688 -19.58 7.49 15.29
CA LEU A 688 -18.90 8.40 16.21
C LEU A 688 -19.37 8.21 17.65
N TYR A 689 -18.43 8.04 18.57
CA TYR A 689 -18.67 7.89 20.00
C TYR A 689 -17.83 8.88 20.79
N LYS A 690 -18.48 9.78 21.53
CA LYS A 690 -17.81 10.63 22.52
C LYS A 690 -17.63 9.83 23.80
N ALA A 691 -16.39 9.65 24.24
CA ALA A 691 -16.08 9.14 25.57
C ALA A 691 -15.74 10.32 26.49
N ALA A 692 -16.41 10.41 27.64
CA ALA A 692 -16.25 11.49 28.61
C ALA A 692 -15.94 10.91 30.00
N PRO A 693 -14.76 11.16 30.57
CA PRO A 693 -14.38 10.65 31.88
C PRO A 693 -14.99 11.50 33.00
N THR A 694 -15.36 10.88 34.13
CA THR A 694 -15.95 11.56 35.28
C THR A 694 -14.88 12.26 36.14
N GLY A 695 -14.31 13.35 35.64
CA GLY A 695 -13.25 14.09 36.32
C GLY A 695 -12.74 15.30 35.56
N SER A 696 -11.48 15.67 35.81
CA SER A 696 -10.77 16.78 35.15
C SER A 696 -9.92 16.35 33.95
N LEU A 697 -10.28 15.22 33.31
CA LEU A 697 -9.64 14.75 32.08
C LEU A 697 -10.50 15.16 30.88
N GLU A 698 -9.86 15.57 29.79
CA GLU A 698 -10.57 16.00 28.58
C GLU A 698 -11.32 14.81 27.92
N PRO A 699 -12.53 15.01 27.38
CA PRO A 699 -13.23 13.99 26.60
C PRO A 699 -12.53 13.74 25.26
N VAL A 700 -12.76 12.56 24.69
CA VAL A 700 -12.23 12.14 23.38
C VAL A 700 -13.33 11.64 22.46
N LEU A 701 -13.08 11.71 21.16
CA LEU A 701 -13.95 11.20 20.11
C LEU A 701 -13.34 9.91 19.53
N CYS A 702 -14.07 8.81 19.62
CA CYS A 702 -13.73 7.56 18.97
C CYS A 702 -14.52 7.46 17.66
N ARG A 703 -13.81 7.37 16.53
CA ARG A 703 -14.38 7.20 15.18
C ARG A 703 -14.08 5.78 14.70
N LEU A 704 -15.13 5.04 14.33
CA LEU A 704 -15.01 3.74 13.66
C LEU A 704 -15.12 3.91 12.14
N TYR A 705 -14.25 3.22 11.40
CA TYR A 705 -14.29 3.20 9.94
C TYR A 705 -15.48 2.38 9.44
N GLY A 706 -16.28 2.94 8.52
CA GLY A 706 -17.40 2.21 7.91
C GLY A 706 -16.93 0.98 7.09
N LEU A 707 -17.78 -0.05 7.00
CA LEU A 707 -17.50 -1.27 6.22
C LEU A 707 -17.09 -0.96 4.77
N ASN A 708 -16.06 -1.67 4.27
CA ASN A 708 -15.54 -1.56 2.89
C ASN A 708 -15.03 -0.17 2.47
N THR A 709 -14.96 0.83 3.35
CA THR A 709 -14.65 2.23 2.97
C THR A 709 -13.18 2.43 2.60
N ASP A 710 -12.28 1.74 3.29
CA ASP A 710 -10.84 1.73 3.01
C ASP A 710 -10.48 1.03 1.68
N ARG A 711 -11.45 0.42 0.97
CA ARG A 711 -11.34 -0.02 -0.43
C ARG A 711 -11.09 1.14 -1.39
N PHE A 712 -11.36 2.38 -0.96
CA PHE A 712 -11.09 3.62 -1.71
C PHE A 712 -10.36 4.68 -0.88
N ILE A 713 -10.28 4.55 0.46
CA ILE A 713 -9.60 5.52 1.35
C ILE A 713 -8.26 4.95 1.87
N ASN A 714 -7.19 5.69 1.66
CA ASN A 714 -5.87 5.39 2.23
C ASN A 714 -5.79 5.86 3.69
N ARG A 715 -5.96 4.96 4.66
CA ARG A 715 -5.94 5.31 6.09
C ARG A 715 -4.59 5.85 6.59
N ASP A 716 -3.47 5.40 6.03
CA ASP A 716 -2.14 5.95 6.37
C ASP A 716 -1.97 7.40 5.87
N HIS A 717 -2.48 7.70 4.66
CA HIS A 717 -2.50 9.06 4.11
C HIS A 717 -3.46 9.97 4.89
N GLU A 718 -4.62 9.45 5.28
CA GLU A 718 -5.61 10.16 6.09
C GLU A 718 -5.01 10.57 7.45
N VAL A 719 -4.42 9.63 8.19
CA VAL A 719 -3.79 9.92 9.50
C VAL A 719 -2.62 10.89 9.35
N ALA A 720 -1.74 10.71 8.36
CA ALA A 720 -0.63 11.64 8.10
C ALA A 720 -1.13 13.06 7.73
N THR A 721 -2.26 13.15 7.03
CA THR A 721 -2.91 14.41 6.66
C THR A 721 -3.56 15.08 7.88
N MET A 722 -4.27 14.33 8.72
CA MET A 722 -4.82 14.82 9.98
C MET A 722 -3.72 15.38 10.89
N GLN A 723 -2.60 14.65 11.04
CA GLN A 723 -1.43 15.13 11.78
C GLN A 723 -0.87 16.44 11.20
N LEU A 724 -0.77 16.57 9.88
CA LEU A 724 -0.27 17.76 9.20
C LEU A 724 -1.17 18.97 9.46
N VAL A 725 -2.49 18.85 9.23
CA VAL A 725 -3.41 20.00 9.32
C VAL A 725 -3.67 20.40 10.79
N SER A 726 -3.61 19.44 11.72
CA SER A 726 -3.61 19.67 13.17
C SER A 726 -2.45 20.58 13.61
N GLN A 727 -1.23 20.34 13.11
CA GLN A 727 -0.07 21.21 13.36
C GLN A 727 -0.24 22.65 12.83
N HIS A 728 -1.19 22.88 11.92
CA HIS A 728 -1.52 24.20 11.36
C HIS A 728 -2.81 24.80 11.94
N GLY A 729 -3.40 24.15 12.96
CA GLY A 729 -4.57 24.64 13.70
C GLY A 729 -5.93 24.29 13.08
N PHE A 730 -5.99 23.29 12.21
CA PHE A 730 -7.22 22.75 11.64
C PHE A 730 -7.53 21.36 12.18
N GLY A 731 -8.81 21.03 12.36
CA GLY A 731 -9.26 19.77 12.92
C GLY A 731 -8.84 19.57 14.36
N THR A 732 -8.40 18.35 14.66
CA THR A 732 -8.10 17.88 16.02
C THR A 732 -6.89 16.95 16.03
N GLU A 733 -6.32 16.74 17.22
CA GLU A 733 -5.17 15.86 17.42
C GLU A 733 -5.58 14.38 17.36
N VAL A 734 -4.84 13.57 16.58
CA VAL A 734 -5.05 12.12 16.50
C VAL A 734 -4.27 11.45 17.64
N LEU A 735 -4.95 11.26 18.76
CA LEU A 735 -4.41 10.71 19.99
C LEU A 735 -3.98 9.24 19.85
N GLY A 736 -4.62 8.48 18.96
CA GLY A 736 -4.29 7.07 18.74
C GLY A 736 -5.06 6.44 17.58
N THR A 737 -4.61 5.27 17.14
CA THR A 737 -5.24 4.49 16.05
C THR A 737 -5.39 3.02 16.45
N PHE A 738 -6.36 2.34 15.84
CA PHE A 738 -6.60 0.91 16.04
C PHE A 738 -7.17 0.29 14.76
N THR A 739 -7.25 -1.04 14.69
CA THR A 739 -7.50 -1.78 13.45
C THR A 739 -8.82 -1.41 12.74
N SER A 740 -9.84 -0.96 13.47
CA SER A 740 -11.14 -0.51 12.91
C SER A 740 -11.47 0.96 13.16
N GLY A 741 -10.51 1.81 13.56
CA GLY A 741 -10.80 3.23 13.80
C GLY A 741 -9.65 4.06 14.38
N ARG A 742 -10.02 5.21 14.96
CA ARG A 742 -9.08 6.15 15.61
C ARG A 742 -9.69 6.85 16.82
N LEU A 743 -8.81 7.34 17.70
CA LEU A 743 -9.13 8.32 18.74
C LEU A 743 -8.64 9.70 18.33
N GLU A 744 -9.54 10.67 18.49
CA GLU A 744 -9.40 12.08 18.19
C GLU A 744 -9.65 12.87 19.49
N ALA A 745 -8.95 13.99 19.73
CA ALA A 745 -9.32 14.88 20.83
C ALA A 745 -10.70 15.52 20.56
N PHE A 746 -11.55 15.69 21.58
CA PHE A 746 -12.90 16.21 21.39
C PHE A 746 -12.89 17.74 21.15
N LEU A 747 -13.55 18.19 20.07
CA LEU A 747 -13.76 19.61 19.78
C LEU A 747 -15.11 20.08 20.37
N PRO A 748 -15.14 20.98 21.37
CA PRO A 748 -16.36 21.54 21.94
C PRO A 748 -16.91 22.68 21.07
N GLN A 749 -17.17 22.38 19.80
CA GLN A 749 -17.68 23.30 18.77
C GLN A 749 -18.90 22.66 18.08
N LYS A 750 -19.64 23.44 17.29
CA LYS A 750 -20.81 22.96 16.52
C LYS A 750 -20.54 23.11 15.04
N CYS A 751 -20.96 22.13 14.24
CA CYS A 751 -20.93 22.23 12.79
C CYS A 751 -21.96 23.25 12.30
N LEU A 752 -21.72 23.88 11.15
CA LEU A 752 -22.68 24.78 10.50
C LEU A 752 -23.81 24.00 9.80
N SER A 753 -24.97 24.63 9.66
CA SER A 753 -26.01 24.20 8.72
C SER A 753 -25.84 24.90 7.35
N PRO A 754 -26.36 24.34 6.23
CA PRO A 754 -26.27 24.97 4.91
C PRO A 754 -26.82 26.41 4.88
N ALA A 755 -27.90 26.67 5.63
CA ALA A 755 -28.49 28.00 5.76
C ALA A 755 -27.54 29.05 6.39
N GLN A 756 -26.59 28.62 7.22
CA GLN A 756 -25.60 29.52 7.83
C GLN A 756 -24.45 29.88 6.88
N LEU A 757 -24.25 29.16 5.77
CA LEU A 757 -23.23 29.51 4.77
C LEU A 757 -23.55 30.84 4.05
N LYS A 758 -24.81 31.29 4.07
CA LYS A 758 -25.25 32.58 3.52
C LYS A 758 -25.08 33.78 4.47
N ASP A 759 -24.69 33.59 5.74
CA ASP A 759 -24.26 34.72 6.59
C ASP A 759 -22.93 35.25 6.03
N SER A 760 -22.91 36.50 5.56
CA SER A 760 -21.75 37.09 4.88
C SER A 760 -20.49 37.20 5.75
N ARG A 761 -20.64 37.27 7.08
CA ARG A 761 -19.54 37.24 8.05
C ARG A 761 -19.03 35.80 8.24
N ILE A 762 -19.93 34.81 8.26
CA ILE A 762 -19.53 33.38 8.29
C ILE A 762 -18.82 33.01 6.98
N ALA A 763 -19.39 33.38 5.81
CA ALA A 763 -18.79 33.17 4.50
C ALA A 763 -17.39 33.81 4.39
N ALA A 764 -17.22 35.07 4.83
CA ALA A 764 -15.91 35.72 4.85
C ALA A 764 -14.92 35.03 5.81
N ALA A 765 -15.37 34.54 6.96
CA ALA A 765 -14.52 33.78 7.88
C ALA A 765 -14.09 32.42 7.29
N ILE A 766 -14.99 31.71 6.59
CA ILE A 766 -14.66 30.48 5.85
C ILE A 766 -13.66 30.78 4.74
N ALA A 767 -13.84 31.85 3.97
CA ALA A 767 -12.92 32.24 2.91
C ALA A 767 -11.48 32.48 3.42
N VAL A 768 -11.33 33.17 4.56
CA VAL A 768 -10.02 33.39 5.22
C VAL A 768 -9.46 32.10 5.82
N ALA A 769 -10.29 31.24 6.41
CA ALA A 769 -9.88 29.93 6.90
C ALA A 769 -9.43 29.00 5.76
N LEU A 770 -10.11 29.05 4.62
CA LEU A 770 -9.78 28.27 3.42
C LEU A 770 -8.47 28.74 2.77
N GLN A 771 -8.23 30.04 2.73
CA GLN A 771 -6.93 30.58 2.31
C GLN A 771 -5.78 30.10 3.22
N ARG A 772 -6.00 30.11 4.54
CA ARG A 772 -5.04 29.55 5.52
C ARG A 772 -4.82 28.04 5.32
N PHE A 773 -5.86 27.28 4.98
CA PHE A 773 -5.77 25.84 4.71
C PHE A 773 -4.99 25.54 3.41
N HIS A 774 -5.33 26.24 2.33
CA HIS A 774 -4.61 26.18 1.04
C HIS A 774 -3.13 26.54 1.15
N SER A 775 -2.75 27.34 2.16
CA SER A 775 -1.38 27.75 2.44
C SER A 775 -0.53 26.70 3.20
N ILE A 776 -1.12 25.57 3.62
CA ILE A 776 -0.40 24.54 4.40
C ILE A 776 0.70 23.88 3.52
N PRO A 777 1.97 23.86 3.99
CA PRO A 777 3.09 23.25 3.27
C PRO A 777 3.06 21.71 3.38
N ALA A 778 2.17 21.06 2.64
CA ALA A 778 2.06 19.60 2.65
C ALA A 778 3.31 18.91 2.06
N PRO A 779 3.75 17.77 2.65
CA PRO A 779 4.82 16.94 2.11
C PRO A 779 4.32 16.10 0.93
N GLY A 780 5.26 15.49 0.22
CA GLY A 780 4.94 14.95 -1.10
C GLY A 780 4.55 16.06 -2.08
N PRO A 781 4.13 15.72 -3.30
CA PRO A 781 4.28 16.67 -4.39
C PRO A 781 2.96 17.01 -5.12
N ARG A 782 2.92 18.13 -5.85
CA ARG A 782 1.68 18.87 -6.19
C ARG A 782 0.84 18.41 -7.40
N THR A 783 0.91 17.19 -7.96
CA THR A 783 0.29 16.89 -9.29
C THR A 783 -0.41 15.51 -9.52
N THR A 784 -0.96 14.82 -8.51
CA THR A 784 -1.93 13.70 -8.73
C THR A 784 -3.26 13.94 -8.05
N ASN A 785 -4.25 13.15 -8.47
CA ASN A 785 -5.58 13.06 -7.87
C ASN A 785 -6.29 14.41 -7.89
N THR A 786 -6.09 15.12 -9.01
CA THR A 786 -7.08 16.06 -9.52
C THR A 786 -8.46 15.38 -9.50
N PRO A 787 -9.54 16.11 -9.18
CA PRO A 787 -10.89 15.56 -9.14
C PRO A 787 -11.25 14.74 -10.40
N PHE A 788 -10.88 15.24 -11.60
CA PHE A 788 -11.07 14.54 -12.87
C PHE A 788 -10.40 13.16 -12.94
N LYS A 789 -9.19 12.99 -12.39
CA LYS A 789 -8.55 11.67 -12.33
C LYS A 789 -9.40 10.68 -11.52
N ARG A 790 -9.91 11.10 -10.35
CA ARG A 790 -10.79 10.24 -9.53
C ARG A 790 -12.11 9.97 -10.25
N ILE A 791 -12.72 10.97 -10.92
CA ILE A 791 -13.94 10.79 -11.73
C ILE A 791 -13.74 9.71 -12.80
N HIS A 792 -12.67 9.77 -13.59
CA HIS A 792 -12.41 8.77 -14.63
C HIS A 792 -12.17 7.37 -14.03
N GLU A 793 -11.37 7.27 -12.96
CA GLU A 793 -11.12 6.00 -12.25
C GLU A 793 -12.41 5.40 -11.65
N TRP A 794 -13.32 6.23 -11.13
CA TRP A 794 -14.60 5.79 -10.61
C TRP A 794 -15.57 5.37 -11.71
N LEU A 795 -15.64 6.10 -12.83
CA LEU A 795 -16.45 5.69 -13.98
C LEU A 795 -15.93 4.37 -14.61
N ASP A 796 -14.62 4.16 -14.67
CA ASP A 796 -13.99 2.89 -15.10
C ASP A 796 -14.40 1.71 -14.20
N ILE A 797 -14.50 1.93 -12.88
CA ILE A 797 -14.96 0.92 -11.93
C ILE A 797 -16.45 0.59 -12.13
N THR A 798 -17.29 1.59 -12.42
CA THR A 798 -18.75 1.39 -12.56
C THR A 798 -19.19 0.61 -13.79
N GLU A 799 -18.35 0.51 -14.82
CA GLU A 799 -18.67 -0.13 -16.11
C GLU A 799 -18.97 -1.65 -15.98
N GLY A 800 -18.64 -2.27 -14.84
CA GLY A 800 -18.94 -3.68 -14.52
C GLY A 800 -20.00 -3.91 -13.43
N PHE A 801 -20.78 -2.90 -13.02
CA PHE A 801 -21.65 -2.99 -11.84
C PHE A 801 -22.93 -3.81 -12.06
N THR A 802 -23.31 -4.59 -11.03
CA THR A 802 -24.57 -5.33 -10.98
C THR A 802 -25.13 -5.36 -9.55
N PHE A 803 -26.37 -4.93 -9.39
CA PHE A 803 -27.03 -4.76 -8.09
C PHE A 803 -27.78 -6.04 -7.68
N LYS A 804 -27.05 -6.97 -7.06
CA LYS A 804 -27.60 -8.23 -6.52
C LYS A 804 -28.15 -8.05 -5.12
N ASP A 805 -29.15 -8.85 -4.76
CA ASP A 805 -29.80 -8.72 -3.45
C ASP A 805 -28.86 -9.05 -2.28
N ALA A 806 -29.06 -8.35 -1.16
CA ALA A 806 -28.23 -8.49 0.03
C ALA A 806 -28.85 -9.48 1.03
N GLN A 807 -28.09 -10.53 1.36
CA GLN A 807 -28.46 -11.65 2.27
C GLN A 807 -29.55 -12.56 1.65
N VAL A 808 -29.46 -13.89 1.66
CA VAL A 808 -28.80 -14.85 2.58
C VAL A 808 -28.11 -15.98 1.78
N GLN A 809 -27.07 -16.64 2.33
CA GLN A 809 -26.59 -17.93 1.80
C GLN A 809 -27.45 -19.09 2.31
N VAL A 810 -27.89 -20.00 1.41
CA VAL A 810 -27.72 -21.48 1.53
C VAL A 810 -28.45 -22.21 0.38
N VAL A 811 -27.78 -23.21 -0.21
CA VAL A 811 -28.31 -24.30 -1.08
C VAL A 811 -29.03 -23.94 -2.41
N VAL A 812 -28.33 -24.27 -3.52
CA VAL A 812 -28.86 -24.65 -4.85
C VAL A 812 -29.87 -23.69 -5.50
N GLY A 813 -29.35 -22.63 -6.11
CA GLY A 813 -30.07 -21.69 -6.96
C GLY A 813 -29.24 -20.42 -7.16
N ALA A 814 -29.41 -19.70 -8.28
CA ALA A 814 -28.77 -18.40 -8.43
C ALA A 814 -29.56 -17.35 -7.60
N PRO A 815 -28.88 -16.42 -6.89
CA PRO A 815 -29.55 -15.35 -6.16
C PRO A 815 -30.24 -14.37 -7.12
N ALA A 816 -31.28 -13.71 -6.62
CA ALA A 816 -32.00 -12.69 -7.36
C ALA A 816 -31.18 -11.39 -7.52
N LEU A 817 -31.62 -10.58 -8.47
CA LEU A 817 -31.07 -9.26 -8.79
C LEU A 817 -32.10 -8.22 -8.35
N ASN A 818 -31.64 -7.13 -7.72
CA ASN A 818 -32.48 -5.98 -7.40
C ASN A 818 -32.80 -5.23 -8.70
N SER A 819 -33.82 -5.69 -9.40
CA SER A 819 -34.16 -5.25 -10.76
C SER A 819 -34.54 -3.77 -10.85
N ALA A 820 -35.10 -3.20 -9.77
CA ALA A 820 -35.38 -1.77 -9.68
C ALA A 820 -34.07 -0.97 -9.62
N LYS A 821 -33.19 -1.25 -8.65
CA LYS A 821 -31.91 -0.55 -8.48
C LYS A 821 -30.97 -0.74 -9.68
N GLN A 822 -31.03 -1.91 -10.33
CA GLN A 822 -30.33 -2.16 -11.60
C GLN A 822 -30.87 -1.26 -12.72
N ALA A 823 -32.20 -1.20 -12.92
CA ALA A 823 -32.80 -0.37 -13.98
C ALA A 823 -32.58 1.14 -13.75
N GLU A 824 -32.56 1.59 -12.49
CA GLU A 824 -32.24 2.97 -12.13
C GLU A 824 -30.79 3.37 -12.44
N PHE A 825 -29.85 2.41 -12.35
CA PHE A 825 -28.46 2.59 -12.77
C PHE A 825 -28.29 2.50 -14.29
N GLU A 826 -28.97 1.57 -14.95
CA GLU A 826 -28.96 1.41 -16.42
C GLU A 826 -29.58 2.62 -17.17
N ALA A 827 -30.30 3.49 -16.46
CA ALA A 827 -30.78 4.77 -16.98
C ALA A 827 -29.67 5.85 -17.17
N PHE A 828 -28.45 5.65 -16.65
CA PHE A 828 -27.33 6.57 -16.84
C PHE A 828 -26.48 6.19 -18.07
N ASP A 829 -26.46 7.04 -19.11
CA ASP A 829 -25.50 6.89 -20.22
C ASP A 829 -24.08 7.28 -19.75
N LEU A 830 -23.36 6.29 -19.19
CA LEU A 830 -21.96 6.45 -18.76
C LEU A 830 -21.04 6.99 -19.86
N ALA A 831 -21.34 6.73 -21.15
CA ALA A 831 -20.56 7.28 -22.25
C ALA A 831 -20.86 8.77 -22.48
N ASP A 832 -22.06 9.28 -22.18
CA ASP A 832 -22.36 10.71 -22.15
C ASP A 832 -21.75 11.40 -20.93
N LEU A 833 -21.82 10.76 -19.76
CA LEU A 833 -21.16 11.29 -18.55
C LEU A 833 -19.66 11.49 -18.79
N ARG A 834 -18.97 10.48 -19.36
CA ARG A 834 -17.55 10.59 -19.75
C ARG A 834 -17.29 11.72 -20.77
N ARG A 835 -18.19 11.98 -21.73
CA ARG A 835 -18.07 13.12 -22.67
C ARG A 835 -18.15 14.46 -21.94
N ARG A 836 -19.12 14.63 -21.03
CA ARG A 836 -19.31 15.85 -20.21
C ARG A 836 -18.13 16.10 -19.27
N VAL A 837 -17.58 15.05 -18.68
CA VAL A 837 -16.36 15.14 -17.85
C VAL A 837 -15.19 15.67 -18.67
N GLN A 838 -14.93 15.11 -19.85
CA GLN A 838 -13.84 15.59 -20.73
C GLN A 838 -14.04 17.03 -21.23
N GLN A 839 -15.29 17.50 -21.35
CA GLN A 839 -15.59 18.89 -21.73
C GLN A 839 -15.21 19.87 -20.60
N VAL A 840 -15.65 19.57 -19.37
CA VAL A 840 -15.35 20.41 -18.18
C VAL A 840 -13.86 20.32 -17.82
N GLU A 841 -13.24 19.14 -17.91
CA GLU A 841 -11.80 18.95 -17.66
C GLU A 841 -10.93 19.84 -18.57
N ARG A 842 -11.24 19.93 -19.86
CA ARG A 842 -10.52 20.80 -20.82
C ARG A 842 -10.72 22.28 -20.52
N ALA A 843 -11.92 22.68 -20.12
CA ALA A 843 -12.19 24.06 -19.74
C ALA A 843 -11.44 24.43 -18.44
N CYS A 844 -11.49 23.60 -17.40
CA CYS A 844 -10.75 23.78 -16.16
C CYS A 844 -9.22 23.88 -16.39
N ALA A 845 -8.68 23.07 -17.32
CA ALA A 845 -7.27 23.13 -17.68
C ALA A 845 -6.84 24.49 -18.27
N ALA A 846 -7.74 25.20 -18.96
CA ALA A 846 -7.46 26.51 -19.55
C ALA A 846 -7.41 27.66 -18.52
N VAL A 847 -8.00 27.49 -17.33
CA VAL A 847 -7.99 28.49 -16.26
C VAL A 847 -6.61 28.63 -15.60
N GLY A 848 -5.81 27.56 -15.59
CA GLY A 848 -4.51 27.55 -14.90
C GLY A 848 -4.62 27.67 -13.37
N SER A 849 -5.77 27.27 -12.79
CA SER A 849 -6.09 27.37 -11.36
C SER A 849 -4.95 26.83 -10.47
N PRO A 850 -4.41 27.63 -9.51
CA PRO A 850 -3.30 27.22 -8.65
C PRO A 850 -3.58 25.94 -7.86
N THR A 851 -2.66 24.97 -7.93
CA THR A 851 -2.74 23.74 -7.13
C THR A 851 -2.28 23.97 -5.69
N VAL A 852 -3.21 23.76 -4.76
CA VAL A 852 -3.11 23.98 -3.31
C VAL A 852 -3.43 22.68 -2.55
N LEU A 853 -3.17 22.63 -1.24
CA LEU A 853 -3.74 21.57 -0.40
C LEU A 853 -5.23 21.88 -0.21
N ALA A 854 -6.10 21.21 -0.95
CA ALA A 854 -7.54 21.43 -0.92
C ALA A 854 -8.24 20.44 0.02
N HIS A 855 -9.37 20.83 0.58
CA HIS A 855 -10.27 19.98 1.36
C HIS A 855 -10.96 18.92 0.49
N ASN A 856 -11.32 19.31 -0.73
CA ASN A 856 -12.15 18.63 -1.71
C ASN A 856 -13.58 18.28 -1.24
N ASP A 857 -13.95 18.61 -0.01
CA ASP A 857 -15.22 18.26 0.62
C ASP A 857 -15.63 19.28 1.72
N LEU A 858 -15.59 20.58 1.42
CA LEU A 858 -15.88 21.63 2.40
C LEU A 858 -17.39 21.93 2.53
N LEU A 859 -18.18 20.93 2.93
CA LEU A 859 -19.61 21.09 3.22
C LEU A 859 -19.85 21.74 4.60
N ALA A 860 -21.05 22.25 4.87
CA ALA A 860 -21.37 22.94 6.14
C ALA A 860 -21.07 22.10 7.40
N GLY A 861 -21.34 20.79 7.33
CA GLY A 861 -21.03 19.82 8.39
C GLY A 861 -19.53 19.69 8.71
N ASN A 862 -18.66 20.03 7.75
CA ASN A 862 -17.21 19.95 7.88
C ASN A 862 -16.59 21.28 8.37
N VAL A 863 -17.40 22.32 8.65
CA VAL A 863 -16.97 23.58 9.27
C VAL A 863 -17.52 23.66 10.69
N MET A 864 -16.64 23.59 11.69
CA MET A 864 -16.98 23.73 13.11
C MET A 864 -16.71 25.15 13.61
N VAL A 865 -17.62 25.69 14.42
CA VAL A 865 -17.53 27.02 15.03
C VAL A 865 -17.82 27.00 16.54
N SER A 866 -17.26 27.97 17.27
CA SER A 866 -17.55 28.15 18.69
C SER A 866 -18.94 28.78 18.91
N ASP A 867 -19.58 28.48 20.05
CA ASP A 867 -20.82 29.16 20.44
C ASP A 867 -20.62 30.68 20.63
N ALA A 868 -19.41 31.11 21.00
CA ALA A 868 -19.05 32.52 21.07
C ALA A 868 -19.03 33.18 19.68
N PHE A 869 -18.49 32.50 18.66
CA PHE A 869 -18.48 32.97 17.28
C PHE A 869 -19.89 33.08 16.70
N LEU A 870 -20.78 32.13 17.01
CA LEU A 870 -22.19 32.23 16.63
C LEU A 870 -22.89 33.39 17.35
N ALA A 871 -22.69 33.53 18.66
CA ALA A 871 -23.31 34.60 19.47
C ALA A 871 -22.82 36.03 19.16
N ALA A 872 -21.66 36.19 18.52
CA ALA A 872 -21.06 37.50 18.24
C ALA A 872 -21.78 38.36 17.17
N GLY A 873 -22.82 37.84 16.51
CA GLY A 873 -23.47 38.51 15.39
C GLY A 873 -24.77 39.26 15.74
N THR A 874 -24.70 40.55 16.12
CA THR A 874 -25.81 41.54 15.89
C THR A 874 -25.48 43.02 16.13
N VAL A 875 -24.22 43.44 16.29
CA VAL A 875 -23.88 44.87 16.44
C VAL A 875 -22.97 45.34 15.30
N ALA A 876 -23.51 46.18 14.42
CA ALA A 876 -22.71 46.97 13.49
C ALA A 876 -22.05 48.12 14.26
N GLY A 877 -20.77 47.96 14.61
CA GLY A 877 -19.97 48.95 15.32
C GLY A 877 -18.49 48.79 14.98
N GLU A 878 -17.83 49.90 14.71
CA GLU A 878 -16.43 49.92 14.26
C GLU A 878 -15.49 49.41 15.37
N SER A 879 -14.68 48.40 15.06
CA SER A 879 -13.57 47.97 15.91
C SER A 879 -12.26 48.03 15.11
N THR A 880 -11.51 49.10 15.32
CA THR A 880 -10.23 49.36 14.66
C THR A 880 -9.05 48.72 15.41
N ALA A 881 -7.97 48.47 14.67
CA ALA A 881 -6.66 48.01 15.14
C ALA A 881 -6.58 46.55 15.64
N ALA A 882 -6.01 45.69 14.79
CA ALA A 882 -5.50 44.40 15.21
C ALA A 882 -4.37 44.58 16.24
N SER A 883 -4.48 43.90 17.39
CA SER A 883 -3.40 43.75 18.37
C SER A 883 -2.91 42.29 18.36
N PRO A 884 -1.60 42.04 18.52
CA PRO A 884 -1.04 40.70 18.40
C PRO A 884 -1.47 39.82 19.58
N VAL A 885 -2.13 38.69 19.29
CA VAL A 885 -2.58 37.72 20.29
C VAL A 885 -1.42 36.81 20.73
N SER A 886 -1.32 36.57 22.03
CA SER A 886 -0.25 35.77 22.64
C SER A 886 -0.34 34.28 22.28
N THR A 887 0.81 33.64 22.05
CA THR A 887 0.96 32.39 21.30
C THR A 887 0.76 31.10 22.11
N THR A 888 -0.14 31.04 23.10
CA THR A 888 -0.24 29.88 24.01
C THR A 888 -1.64 29.37 24.41
N SER A 889 -2.76 30.04 24.08
CA SER A 889 -4.09 29.54 24.55
C SER A 889 -5.32 29.89 23.71
N ALA A 890 -5.19 30.37 22.48
CA ALA A 890 -6.33 30.64 21.59
C ALA A 890 -6.53 29.49 20.58
N ARG A 891 -7.55 28.64 20.78
CA ARG A 891 -8.06 27.77 19.70
C ARG A 891 -8.77 28.67 18.67
N ASN A 892 -8.68 28.36 17.37
CA ASN A 892 -9.40 29.13 16.35
C ASN A 892 -10.92 29.04 16.59
N ASP A 893 -11.63 30.16 16.54
CA ASP A 893 -13.09 30.22 16.69
C ASP A 893 -13.85 29.41 15.62
N MET A 894 -13.21 29.20 14.46
CA MET A 894 -13.64 28.35 13.35
C MET A 894 -12.51 27.36 13.01
N THR A 895 -12.87 26.11 12.75
CA THR A 895 -11.95 25.07 12.29
C THR A 895 -12.65 24.14 11.29
N PHE A 896 -11.89 23.47 10.42
CA PHE A 896 -12.41 22.47 9.49
C PHE A 896 -12.19 21.05 10.04
N ILE A 897 -12.99 20.07 9.60
CA ILE A 897 -12.90 18.66 9.98
C ILE A 897 -13.20 17.73 8.78
N ASP A 898 -12.97 16.42 8.97
CA ASP A 898 -13.22 15.36 7.99
C ASP A 898 -12.38 15.47 6.69
N PHE A 899 -11.08 15.27 6.87
CA PHE A 899 -10.05 15.39 5.83
C PHE A 899 -9.92 14.15 4.92
N GLU A 900 -10.94 13.29 4.84
CA GLU A 900 -10.92 12.04 4.06
C GLU A 900 -10.59 12.27 2.57
N TYR A 901 -11.02 13.42 2.04
CA TYR A 901 -10.84 13.80 0.63
C TYR A 901 -9.67 14.77 0.39
N VAL A 902 -8.97 15.23 1.43
CA VAL A 902 -7.88 16.22 1.30
C VAL A 902 -6.79 15.73 0.35
N ASP A 903 -6.43 16.60 -0.60
CA ASP A 903 -5.47 16.29 -1.64
C ASP A 903 -4.97 17.57 -2.34
N TRP A 904 -3.80 17.49 -2.98
CA TRP A 904 -3.35 18.54 -3.90
C TRP A 904 -4.33 18.67 -5.09
N ALA A 905 -5.13 19.73 -5.12
CA ALA A 905 -6.11 20.02 -6.17
C ALA A 905 -6.10 21.51 -6.55
N PRO A 906 -6.68 21.90 -7.70
CA PRO A 906 -6.80 23.31 -8.08
C PRO A 906 -7.75 24.02 -7.10
N ARG A 907 -7.36 25.20 -6.58
CA ARG A 907 -8.12 25.94 -5.55
C ARG A 907 -9.57 26.22 -5.95
N GLY A 908 -9.83 26.39 -7.25
CA GLY A 908 -11.18 26.58 -7.79
C GLY A 908 -12.13 25.43 -7.50
N TYR A 909 -11.60 24.20 -7.32
CA TYR A 909 -12.40 23.05 -6.92
C TYR A 909 -12.99 23.21 -5.52
N ASP A 910 -12.21 23.67 -4.55
CA ASP A 910 -12.73 23.91 -3.20
C ASP A 910 -13.75 25.04 -3.15
N TRP A 911 -13.53 26.11 -3.95
CA TRP A 911 -14.53 27.19 -4.08
C TRP A 911 -15.83 26.68 -4.69
N GLY A 912 -15.77 26.04 -5.86
CA GLY A 912 -16.94 25.53 -6.56
C GLY A 912 -17.66 24.40 -5.81
N ASN A 913 -16.91 23.55 -5.10
CA ASN A 913 -17.49 22.55 -4.20
C ASN A 913 -18.19 23.23 -3.02
N HIS A 914 -17.53 24.15 -2.31
CA HIS A 914 -18.12 24.86 -1.18
C HIS A 914 -19.43 25.56 -1.58
N PHE A 915 -19.48 26.20 -2.76
CA PHE A 915 -20.69 26.84 -3.28
C PHE A 915 -21.82 25.84 -3.63
N ASN A 916 -21.50 24.65 -4.13
CA ASN A 916 -22.49 23.58 -4.31
C ASN A 916 -23.15 23.15 -2.98
N GLU A 917 -22.36 23.07 -1.90
CA GLU A 917 -22.85 22.57 -0.61
C GLU A 917 -23.76 23.55 0.16
N TYR A 918 -24.03 24.74 -0.38
CA TYR A 918 -25.12 25.62 0.06
C TYR A 918 -26.51 24.94 -0.13
N ALA A 919 -26.61 24.00 -1.07
CA ALA A 919 -27.82 23.21 -1.34
C ALA A 919 -28.08 22.10 -0.29
N GLY A 920 -27.04 21.70 0.45
CA GLY A 920 -27.08 20.59 1.40
C GLY A 920 -27.49 19.24 0.79
N PHE A 921 -27.81 18.27 1.67
CA PHE A 921 -28.24 16.92 1.26
C PHE A 921 -29.67 16.87 0.70
N ASP A 922 -30.52 17.86 0.96
CA ASP A 922 -31.84 17.97 0.33
C ASP A 922 -31.76 18.42 -1.15
N GLY A 923 -30.60 18.92 -1.60
CA GLY A 923 -30.32 19.20 -3.01
C GLY A 923 -30.95 20.47 -3.57
N ASP A 924 -31.25 21.47 -2.71
CA ASP A 924 -31.82 22.75 -3.16
C ASP A 924 -30.75 23.68 -3.75
N TYR A 925 -30.38 23.46 -5.01
CA TYR A 925 -29.43 24.31 -5.72
C TYR A 925 -29.97 25.71 -6.08
N THR A 926 -31.22 26.05 -5.71
CA THR A 926 -31.63 27.46 -5.65
C THR A 926 -30.92 28.21 -4.52
N GLN A 927 -30.30 27.50 -3.57
CA GLN A 927 -29.43 28.09 -2.55
C GLN A 927 -28.00 28.38 -3.01
N TYR A 928 -27.57 27.92 -4.20
CA TYR A 928 -26.25 28.24 -4.73
C TYR A 928 -26.01 29.77 -4.74
N PRO A 929 -24.85 30.27 -4.27
CA PRO A 929 -24.62 31.71 -4.12
C PRO A 929 -24.67 32.46 -5.45
N SER A 930 -25.22 33.66 -5.42
CA SER A 930 -25.16 34.62 -6.54
C SER A 930 -23.73 35.09 -6.79
N ASP A 931 -23.45 35.65 -7.97
CA ASP A 931 -22.14 36.21 -8.31
C ASP A 931 -21.69 37.33 -7.34
N GLU A 932 -22.62 38.00 -6.66
CA GLU A 932 -22.31 38.99 -5.61
C GLU A 932 -21.88 38.31 -4.29
N GLU A 933 -22.59 37.27 -3.84
CA GLU A 933 -22.24 36.48 -2.65
C GLU A 933 -20.92 35.72 -2.85
N ALA A 934 -20.77 35.03 -3.98
CA ALA A 934 -19.55 34.37 -4.39
C ALA A 934 -18.39 35.37 -4.56
N GLY A 935 -18.65 36.53 -5.16
CA GLY A 935 -17.68 37.61 -5.29
C GLY A 935 -17.24 38.19 -3.94
N ALA A 936 -18.13 38.27 -2.95
CA ALA A 936 -17.78 38.70 -1.60
C ALA A 936 -16.89 37.68 -0.87
N PHE A 937 -17.21 36.38 -0.97
CA PHE A 937 -16.39 35.28 -0.45
C PHE A 937 -14.98 35.30 -1.09
N LEU A 938 -14.91 35.37 -2.41
CA LEU A 938 -13.65 35.31 -3.15
C LEU A 938 -12.80 36.57 -2.97
N ARG A 939 -13.41 37.74 -2.81
CA ARG A 939 -12.72 38.97 -2.40
C ARG A 939 -12.05 38.81 -1.02
N ALA A 940 -12.72 38.18 -0.06
CA ALA A 940 -12.13 37.91 1.26
C ALA A 940 -10.98 36.87 1.19
N TYR A 941 -11.14 35.82 0.39
CA TYR A 941 -10.08 34.84 0.12
C TYR A 941 -8.84 35.52 -0.50
N LEU A 942 -9.02 36.27 -1.60
CA LEU A 942 -7.91 36.89 -2.34
C LEU A 942 -7.19 37.98 -1.52
N ALA A 943 -7.93 38.68 -0.65
CA ALA A 943 -7.35 39.64 0.29
C ALA A 943 -6.44 38.96 1.32
N ALA A 944 -6.83 37.81 1.86
CA ALA A 944 -5.98 37.00 2.71
C ALA A 944 -4.77 36.40 1.95
N GLU A 945 -4.95 36.02 0.68
CA GLU A 945 -3.87 35.47 -0.17
C GLU A 945 -2.80 36.51 -0.51
N ALA A 946 -3.20 37.77 -0.72
CA ALA A 946 -2.29 38.89 -0.98
C ALA A 946 -1.81 39.64 0.28
N GLY A 947 -2.43 39.40 1.45
CA GLY A 947 -2.10 40.08 2.71
C GLY A 947 -2.57 41.54 2.80
N VAL A 948 -3.66 41.88 2.11
CA VAL A 948 -4.19 43.25 1.94
C VAL A 948 -5.64 43.37 2.44
N ALA A 949 -6.21 44.58 2.48
CA ALA A 949 -7.62 44.75 2.79
C ALA A 949 -8.53 44.29 1.62
N PRO A 950 -9.73 43.74 1.88
CA PRO A 950 -10.68 43.34 0.83
C PRO A 950 -11.02 44.43 -0.20
N ALA A 951 -10.93 45.71 0.17
CA ALA A 951 -11.17 46.84 -0.74
C ALA A 951 -10.04 47.06 -1.78
N GLU A 952 -8.88 46.42 -1.61
CA GLU A 952 -7.72 46.57 -2.51
C GLU A 952 -7.73 45.55 -3.67
N ILE A 953 -8.56 44.49 -3.58
CA ILE A 953 -8.72 43.49 -4.63
C ILE A 953 -9.63 44.02 -5.75
N SER A 954 -9.12 44.04 -6.98
CA SER A 954 -9.82 44.60 -8.14
C SER A 954 -11.09 43.80 -8.50
N ALA A 955 -12.07 44.50 -9.10
CA ALA A 955 -13.32 43.89 -9.54
C ALA A 955 -13.10 42.77 -10.57
N ASP A 956 -12.14 42.96 -11.49
CA ASP A 956 -11.79 41.95 -12.50
C ASP A 956 -11.21 40.69 -11.85
N ALA A 957 -10.28 40.81 -10.89
CA ALA A 957 -9.71 39.65 -10.19
C ALA A 957 -10.75 38.86 -9.39
N VAL A 958 -11.76 39.54 -8.82
CA VAL A 958 -12.91 38.86 -8.19
C VAL A 958 -13.76 38.15 -9.23
N ALA A 959 -14.07 38.79 -10.36
CA ALA A 959 -14.92 38.21 -11.39
C ALA A 959 -14.24 37.05 -12.17
N ASP A 960 -12.91 37.08 -12.29
CA ASP A 960 -12.10 35.97 -12.79
C ASP A 960 -12.14 34.79 -11.79
N ALA A 961 -12.01 35.06 -10.48
CA ALA A 961 -12.14 34.04 -9.45
C ALA A 961 -13.56 33.44 -9.37
N VAL A 962 -14.62 34.23 -9.61
CA VAL A 962 -16.01 33.74 -9.71
C VAL A 962 -16.16 32.80 -10.91
N ALA A 963 -15.57 33.13 -12.05
CA ALA A 963 -15.56 32.24 -13.22
C ALA A 963 -14.72 30.97 -12.99
N GLU A 964 -13.58 31.06 -12.28
CA GLU A 964 -12.80 29.91 -11.79
C GLU A 964 -13.68 29.01 -10.90
N ALA A 965 -14.30 29.55 -9.86
CA ALA A 965 -15.16 28.79 -8.93
C ALA A 965 -16.37 28.13 -9.61
N ASN A 966 -17.15 28.90 -10.38
CA ASN A 966 -18.35 28.42 -11.06
C ASN A 966 -18.02 27.28 -12.06
N LEU A 967 -16.91 27.40 -12.82
CA LEU A 967 -16.49 26.34 -13.73
C LEU A 967 -16.15 25.04 -12.97
N TYR A 968 -15.42 25.15 -11.87
CA TYR A 968 -15.06 24.00 -11.04
C TYR A 968 -16.23 23.46 -10.20
N ALA A 969 -17.31 24.21 -9.99
CA ALA A 969 -18.56 23.70 -9.40
C ALA A 969 -19.19 22.59 -10.29
N LEU A 970 -19.06 22.70 -11.62
CA LEU A 970 -19.41 21.61 -12.54
C LEU A 970 -18.59 20.34 -12.23
N ALA A 971 -17.27 20.49 -12.01
CA ALA A 971 -16.40 19.37 -11.68
C ALA A 971 -16.78 18.71 -10.33
N SER A 972 -17.20 19.50 -9.33
CA SER A 972 -17.73 18.99 -8.05
C SER A 972 -19.02 18.19 -8.24
N HIS A 973 -19.96 18.64 -9.07
CA HIS A 973 -21.14 17.86 -9.39
C HIS A 973 -20.78 16.50 -10.04
N GLN A 974 -19.84 16.50 -10.99
CA GLN A 974 -19.38 15.27 -11.67
C GLN A 974 -18.64 14.32 -10.72
N TYR A 975 -17.86 14.86 -9.78
CA TYR A 975 -17.13 14.12 -8.76
C TYR A 975 -18.07 13.36 -7.83
N TRP A 976 -18.99 14.07 -7.18
CA TRP A 976 -19.94 13.45 -6.25
C TRP A 976 -20.99 12.60 -6.98
N GLY A 977 -21.38 12.99 -8.20
CA GLY A 977 -22.23 12.18 -9.07
C GLY A 977 -21.60 10.84 -9.49
N ALA A 978 -20.27 10.76 -9.64
CA ALA A 978 -19.55 9.50 -9.89
C ALA A 978 -19.32 8.69 -8.59
N TRP A 979 -18.97 9.36 -7.49
CA TRP A 979 -18.83 8.75 -6.15
C TRP A 979 -20.09 8.00 -5.73
N CYS A 980 -21.27 8.58 -5.99
CA CYS A 980 -22.56 7.99 -5.68
C CYS A 980 -22.79 6.60 -6.30
N PHE A 981 -22.27 6.34 -7.51
CA PHE A 981 -22.39 5.01 -8.11
C PHE A 981 -21.65 3.94 -7.30
N LEU A 982 -20.45 4.27 -6.78
CA LEU A 982 -19.67 3.38 -5.91
C LEU A 982 -20.40 3.13 -4.59
N GLN A 983 -20.94 4.18 -3.98
CA GLN A 983 -21.69 4.07 -2.73
C GLN A 983 -22.99 3.28 -2.91
N ALA A 984 -23.69 3.45 -4.03
CA ALA A 984 -24.86 2.64 -4.37
C ALA A 984 -24.56 1.13 -4.39
N GLN A 985 -23.34 0.73 -4.76
CA GLN A 985 -22.92 -0.68 -4.89
C GLN A 985 -22.35 -1.28 -3.59
N TRP A 986 -21.82 -0.46 -2.67
CA TRP A 986 -21.08 -0.94 -1.48
C TRP A 986 -21.47 -0.35 -0.11
N SER A 987 -22.19 0.77 -0.05
CA SER A 987 -22.67 1.34 1.22
C SER A 987 -23.78 0.50 1.84
N LEU A 988 -23.79 0.42 3.17
CA LEU A 988 -24.87 -0.19 3.97
C LEU A 988 -25.88 0.82 4.52
N LEU A 989 -25.74 2.11 4.19
CA LEU A 989 -26.56 3.18 4.76
C LEU A 989 -27.87 3.37 3.98
N ASP A 990 -28.96 3.70 4.69
CA ASP A 990 -30.29 3.98 4.12
C ASP A 990 -30.32 5.39 3.49
N PHE A 991 -29.60 5.54 2.38
CA PHE A 991 -29.49 6.76 1.57
C PHE A 991 -29.60 6.44 0.08
N ASP A 992 -30.35 7.26 -0.66
CA ASP A 992 -30.60 7.04 -2.08
C ASP A 992 -29.49 7.66 -2.96
N TYR A 993 -28.37 6.94 -3.05
CA TYR A 993 -27.22 7.39 -3.84
C TYR A 993 -27.52 7.49 -5.35
N LEU A 994 -28.47 6.73 -5.90
CA LEU A 994 -28.79 6.81 -7.33
C LEU A 994 -29.66 8.04 -7.64
N GLU A 995 -30.60 8.40 -6.76
CA GLU A 995 -31.30 9.68 -6.89
C GLU A 995 -30.34 10.86 -6.64
N TYR A 996 -29.47 10.81 -5.63
CA TYR A 996 -28.51 11.91 -5.42
C TYR A 996 -27.53 12.08 -6.59
N ALA A 997 -27.09 10.97 -7.23
CA ALA A 997 -26.35 11.03 -8.49
C ALA A 997 -27.17 11.74 -9.59
N ARG A 998 -28.45 11.35 -9.77
CA ARG A 998 -29.36 11.95 -10.75
C ARG A 998 -29.47 13.46 -10.56
N VAL A 999 -29.61 13.93 -9.32
CA VAL A 999 -29.62 15.36 -8.98
C VAL A 999 -28.28 16.05 -9.31
N ARG A 1000 -27.12 15.53 -8.86
CA ARG A 1000 -25.81 16.17 -9.17
C ARG A 1000 -25.56 16.25 -10.68
N TRP A 1001 -25.83 15.18 -11.44
CA TRP A 1001 -25.62 15.16 -12.89
C TRP A 1001 -26.61 16.07 -13.65
N ALA A 1002 -27.87 16.19 -13.20
CA ALA A 1002 -28.84 17.11 -13.77
C ALA A 1002 -28.45 18.58 -13.55
N GLU A 1003 -28.03 18.95 -12.34
CA GLU A 1003 -27.63 20.32 -12.02
C GLU A 1003 -26.34 20.73 -12.77
N CYS A 1004 -25.38 19.80 -12.87
CA CYS A 1004 -24.21 19.97 -13.74
C CYS A 1004 -24.63 20.30 -15.17
N ALA A 1005 -25.61 19.59 -15.73
CA ALA A 1005 -26.09 19.83 -17.09
C ALA A 1005 -26.80 21.19 -17.22
N ALA A 1006 -27.60 21.58 -16.23
CA ALA A 1006 -28.32 22.86 -16.21
C ALA A 1006 -27.38 24.08 -16.18
N ARG A 1007 -26.29 24.01 -15.41
CA ARG A 1007 -25.32 25.13 -15.28
C ARG A 1007 -24.22 25.14 -16.35
N SER A 1008 -24.00 24.02 -17.05
CA SER A 1008 -22.87 23.85 -17.98
C SER A 1008 -22.76 24.95 -19.02
N GLU A 1009 -23.85 25.32 -19.70
CA GLU A 1009 -23.81 26.31 -20.79
C GLU A 1009 -23.34 27.69 -20.30
N ALA A 1010 -23.97 28.20 -19.23
CA ALA A 1010 -23.65 29.51 -18.67
C ALA A 1010 -22.21 29.56 -18.09
N PHE A 1011 -21.83 28.54 -17.33
CA PHE A 1011 -20.52 28.51 -16.66
C PHE A 1011 -19.36 28.28 -17.65
N LEU A 1012 -19.53 27.43 -18.67
CA LEU A 1012 -18.54 27.28 -19.74
C LEU A 1012 -18.42 28.55 -20.59
N ALA A 1013 -19.53 29.24 -20.89
CA ALA A 1013 -19.50 30.49 -21.64
C ALA A 1013 -18.82 31.63 -20.86
N ALA A 1014 -19.11 31.77 -19.56
CA ALA A 1014 -18.47 32.75 -18.69
C ALA A 1014 -16.96 32.49 -18.54
N ALA A 1015 -16.57 31.22 -18.35
CA ALA A 1015 -15.17 30.84 -18.28
C ALA A 1015 -14.43 31.11 -19.61
N ALA A 1016 -15.00 30.75 -20.76
CA ALA A 1016 -14.38 30.94 -22.07
C ALA A 1016 -14.15 32.41 -22.45
N GLN A 1017 -14.92 33.35 -21.89
CA GLN A 1017 -14.72 34.80 -22.07
C GLN A 1017 -13.51 35.34 -21.30
N ARG A 1018 -13.15 34.72 -20.17
CA ARG A 1018 -12.07 35.18 -19.27
C ARG A 1018 -10.78 34.38 -19.43
N PHE A 1019 -10.93 33.09 -19.69
CA PHE A 1019 -9.85 32.11 -19.86
C PHE A 1019 -9.91 31.51 -21.28
N PRO A 1020 -9.65 32.31 -22.34
CA PRO A 1020 -9.72 31.84 -23.71
C PRO A 1020 -8.64 30.78 -23.96
N VAL A 1021 -9.05 29.60 -24.43
CA VAL A 1021 -8.16 28.52 -24.83
C VAL A 1021 -7.26 29.01 -25.97
N GLN A 1022 -5.94 29.03 -25.77
CA GLN A 1022 -5.01 29.31 -26.87
C GLN A 1022 -4.96 28.08 -27.79
N GLU A 1023 -5.52 28.21 -29.01
CA GLU A 1023 -5.40 27.19 -30.06
C GLU A 1023 -3.96 27.11 -30.59
N GLY A 1024 -3.07 26.44 -29.85
CA GLY A 1024 -1.66 26.30 -30.26
C GLY A 1024 -0.68 25.83 -29.18
N ALA A 1025 -0.97 24.73 -28.49
CA ALA A 1025 -0.05 24.03 -27.58
C ALA A 1025 -0.15 22.50 -27.73
#